data_AF-A0A328FC54-F1
#
_entry.id   AF-A0A328FC54-F1
#
_cell.length_a   1.000
_cell.length_b   1.000
_cell.length_c   1.000
_cell.angle_alpha   90.00
_cell.angle_beta   90.00
_cell.angle_gamma   90.00
#
_symmetry.space_group_name_H-M   'P 1'
#
loop_
_entity.id
_entity.type
_entity.pdbx_description
1 polymer ?
#
loop_
_entity_poly.entity_id
_entity_poly.type
_entity_poly.pdbx_seq_one_letter_code
_entity_poly.pdbx_strand_id
1 'polypeptide(L)'
;MPKGPFSCTDTQQIINALAIGYERIVAWADLLDQVNVFPVHDSDTGKNLKISLAPFKQINPDNGAGNGHCKTSSKSSFNRLINKLSMSAIGNSGNISAAFFSGFLSHPLPASLPNAARQGLNMAMNAVADPRPGTMLDLFESQARFFDQWAGDGQGQKASFDTDELTGVLKQSVAQSITRLPALQKAGVVDAGALGMFLFLEGFFKALENRQDQCIPVMESFKDQLCVSTGYTDPSPPAFCVDLQVRMDQSRDTPDALIKTLGDSIVTTQTNRSLKIHVHTRDRDVLKQRVSEIGSITAWDAEPIITRPQKTPARTNPDTVGIITDAAGAITLDRAAELGITLMDSFIVTDDGGCPETLADPARIYADMTRGKRIMTAQASVFQRQETFRKMLGQYDRVLYLCVGSVYTGNYDVAVRWVADNGLSERMHVVDTGAASGRLGLIAETVALAAGTLKDPAELEAHALKIIGACDELLFLNQLKYLAMGGRMSRTGSVAGDMLSIRPIISPRANGAQKLATVRNSDGQIRYAVNRLEREFGKTASPRILLEYSDNRAWVAASVMPQIRQACPRANISLVPLSLTSGVHMGPGTWGMAFLPGELTQGDINEGLCHQNVFQGGSVMKVLLLSMPDVAPLVIHQEAVHFPNLGIASIGGNIHERHEVRIIDLIRKRRSIRVYLTKQLTRLAPDIVGLSAMSWQWDTCCRIIRLIKRVRPSAKIVVGGYHATLMTQEITKSPEGKLIDFIVQGEGETAFKRLVEALDGRDAFQDIPSLTYRDGDEFFTNPMGDLQDLSQLKPPIRDKRRLTWGYHVMNMKAEVLETSRGCTRTCNFCSMKHMYGRTFRTYPIDRVIADLDDIYYNKKTRLAFIVDDNLVLDTNRVIRLCDAIIQRGYRRLKLVVQADSLTMATNEDMIRKMAEAGFKSVFLGIENVSKTNLAAAGKGNIVEYSRKAVALCQKHGLMVIGGLIFGFPDDDETAIIENYQFLKDINADAAYCQILTPYPKTGMREQLMTQGLVTNTLDLKKYNGLWANVKTRHLSADRLQYLFWYHRQTVLGWWDPSARAKGTGKLWTGIWTYMFKPILQQQHARVLKKKGWDGIYKDVLKEQEKMNTFEGL
;
A
#
# COMPACT_ATOMS: atom_id res chain seq x y z
N MET A 1 45.43 -2.93 20.65
CA MET A 1 44.82 -4.27 20.82
C MET A 1 43.33 -4.15 20.54
N PRO A 2 42.76 -4.96 19.64
CA PRO A 2 41.31 -5.00 19.50
C PRO A 2 40.72 -5.49 20.83
N LYS A 3 39.77 -4.73 21.35
CA LYS A 3 39.00 -5.09 22.54
C LYS A 3 38.32 -6.46 22.29
N GLY A 4 38.56 -7.45 23.15
CA GLY A 4 37.86 -8.74 23.08
C GLY A 4 36.34 -8.57 23.19
N PRO A 5 35.55 -9.56 22.73
CA PRO A 5 34.08 -9.46 22.61
C PRO A 5 33.36 -9.19 23.94
N PHE A 6 33.98 -9.42 25.10
CA PHE A 6 33.40 -9.12 26.42
C PHE A 6 33.96 -7.86 27.09
N SER A 7 34.63 -6.97 26.35
CA SER A 7 35.05 -5.65 26.85
C SER A 7 33.91 -4.63 27.08
N CYS A 8 32.65 -5.08 26.95
CA CYS A 8 31.51 -4.20 26.85
C CYS A 8 31.10 -3.60 28.20
N THR A 9 31.29 -2.28 28.33
CA THR A 9 30.74 -1.47 29.43
C THR A 9 29.38 -0.86 29.10
N ASP A 10 28.74 -1.24 27.97
CA ASP A 10 27.48 -0.65 27.53
C ASP A 10 26.27 -1.42 28.07
N THR A 11 25.61 -0.83 29.06
CA THR A 11 24.36 -1.34 29.66
C THR A 11 23.28 -1.60 28.60
N GLN A 12 23.28 -0.85 27.49
CA GLN A 12 22.31 -1.01 26.42
C GLN A 12 22.46 -2.33 25.68
N GLN A 13 23.69 -2.79 25.45
CA GLN A 13 23.92 -4.05 24.75
C GLN A 13 23.41 -5.25 25.57
N ILE A 14 23.59 -5.22 26.90
CA ILE A 14 23.08 -6.25 27.81
C ILE A 14 21.56 -6.27 27.80
N ILE A 15 20.91 -5.10 27.86
CA ILE A 15 19.45 -4.96 27.78
C ILE A 15 18.93 -5.55 26.46
N ASN A 16 19.57 -5.23 25.34
CA ASN A 16 19.19 -5.77 24.04
C ASN A 16 19.37 -7.29 24.00
N ALA A 17 20.46 -7.83 24.55
CA ALA A 17 20.69 -9.27 24.62
C ALA A 17 19.63 -9.99 25.47
N LEU A 18 19.22 -9.41 26.60
CA LEU A 18 18.14 -9.94 27.44
C LEU A 18 16.81 -9.98 26.67
N ALA A 19 16.52 -8.93 25.88
CA ALA A 19 15.35 -8.90 25.03
C ALA A 19 15.40 -9.99 23.93
N ILE A 20 16.56 -10.24 23.33
CA ILE A 20 16.73 -11.32 22.33
C ILE A 20 16.52 -12.70 22.96
N GLY A 21 17.08 -12.96 24.15
CA GLY A 21 16.84 -14.21 24.89
C GLY A 21 15.34 -14.43 25.17
N TYR A 22 14.65 -13.38 25.62
CA TYR A 22 13.20 -13.41 25.82
C TYR A 22 12.44 -13.68 24.51
N GLU A 23 12.76 -12.97 23.43
CA GLU A 23 12.11 -13.12 22.13
C GLU A 23 12.24 -14.54 21.57
N ARG A 24 13.33 -15.24 21.88
CA ARG A 24 13.49 -16.65 21.52
C ARG A 24 12.55 -17.54 22.31
N ILE A 25 12.41 -17.38 23.63
CA ILE A 25 11.37 -18.11 24.39
C ILE A 25 10.00 -17.87 23.77
N VAL A 26 9.68 -16.61 23.45
CA VAL A 26 8.36 -16.23 22.93
C VAL A 26 8.03 -16.97 21.62
N ALA A 27 9.01 -17.12 20.72
CA ALA A 27 8.82 -17.85 19.46
C ALA A 27 8.54 -19.35 19.65
N TRP A 28 9.03 -19.95 20.73
CA TRP A 28 9.01 -21.40 21.00
C TRP A 28 8.09 -21.84 22.14
N ALA A 29 7.38 -20.92 22.81
CA ALA A 29 6.61 -21.24 24.01
C ALA A 29 5.49 -22.28 23.82
N ASP A 30 4.85 -22.30 22.65
CA ASP A 30 3.85 -23.31 22.30
C ASP A 30 4.44 -24.72 22.25
N LEU A 31 5.70 -24.85 21.80
CA LEU A 31 6.43 -26.12 21.90
C LEU A 31 6.72 -26.47 23.36
N LEU A 32 7.10 -25.48 24.19
CA LEU A 32 7.35 -25.70 25.62
C LEU A 32 6.08 -26.21 26.33
N ASP A 33 4.92 -25.65 26.00
CA ASP A 33 3.62 -26.11 26.51
C ASP A 33 3.29 -27.55 26.04
N GLN A 34 3.70 -27.93 24.82
CA GLN A 34 3.46 -29.28 24.26
C GLN A 34 4.32 -30.37 24.91
N VAL A 35 5.58 -30.08 25.23
CA VAL A 35 6.51 -31.05 25.84
C VAL A 35 6.42 -31.09 27.37
N ASN A 36 5.51 -30.31 27.94
CA ASN A 36 5.36 -30.18 29.37
C ASN A 36 4.70 -31.42 29.99
N VAL A 37 5.46 -32.11 30.85
CA VAL A 37 5.11 -33.38 31.48
C VAL A 37 5.49 -33.36 32.97
N PHE A 38 4.71 -34.05 33.82
CA PHE A 38 5.01 -34.28 35.25
C PHE A 38 6.48 -34.70 35.49
N PRO A 39 7.23 -34.22 36.51
CA PRO A 39 6.80 -33.89 37.89
C PRO A 39 6.77 -32.41 38.31
N VAL A 40 7.26 -31.47 37.51
CA VAL A 40 7.19 -30.03 37.82
C VAL A 40 6.03 -29.44 37.02
N HIS A 41 4.81 -29.59 37.55
CA HIS A 41 3.60 -29.13 36.89
C HIS A 41 3.59 -27.60 36.77
N ASP A 42 3.41 -27.10 35.57
CA ASP A 42 2.59 -25.95 35.20
C ASP A 42 1.98 -26.37 33.87
N SER A 43 0.66 -26.45 33.67
CA SER A 43 0.10 -26.90 32.37
C SER A 43 0.45 -26.00 31.16
N ASP A 44 1.22 -24.95 31.41
CA ASP A 44 1.48 -23.82 30.55
C ASP A 44 2.87 -23.20 30.79
N THR A 45 3.91 -24.03 30.96
CA THR A 45 5.32 -23.61 31.16
C THR A 45 5.77 -22.51 30.18
N GLY A 46 5.48 -22.66 28.89
CA GLY A 46 5.80 -21.65 27.88
C GLY A 46 5.06 -20.33 28.09
N LYS A 47 3.75 -20.39 28.39
CA LYS A 47 2.94 -19.21 28.76
C LYS A 47 3.47 -18.53 30.02
N ASN A 48 3.85 -19.29 31.05
CA ASN A 48 4.38 -18.78 32.30
C ASN A 48 5.71 -18.06 32.09
N LEU A 49 6.62 -18.62 31.30
CA LEU A 49 7.86 -17.95 30.93
C LEU A 49 7.62 -16.69 30.08
N LYS A 50 6.68 -16.73 29.12
CA LYS A 50 6.29 -15.57 28.31
C LYS A 50 5.81 -14.39 29.16
N ILE A 51 4.99 -14.66 30.18
CA ILE A 51 4.43 -13.63 31.08
C ILE A 51 5.49 -13.15 32.07
N SER A 52 6.15 -14.09 32.74
CA SER A 52 7.11 -13.81 33.82
C SER A 52 8.31 -13.01 33.35
N LEU A 53 8.81 -13.31 32.14
CA LEU A 53 10.01 -12.69 31.58
C LEU A 53 9.71 -11.53 30.61
N ALA A 54 8.42 -11.17 30.42
CA ALA A 54 8.01 -10.02 29.63
C ALA A 54 8.75 -8.71 29.98
N PRO A 55 9.12 -8.41 31.25
CA PRO A 55 9.89 -7.23 31.60
C PRO A 55 11.21 -7.03 30.82
N PHE A 56 11.84 -8.09 30.30
CA PHE A 56 13.07 -7.96 29.51
C PHE A 56 12.89 -7.19 28.19
N LYS A 57 11.68 -7.20 27.62
CA LYS A 57 11.37 -6.44 26.41
C LYS A 57 11.10 -4.95 26.69
N GLN A 58 11.00 -4.54 27.95
CA GLN A 58 10.35 -3.29 28.37
C GLN A 58 11.31 -2.17 28.79
N ILE A 59 12.62 -2.31 28.56
CA ILE A 59 13.62 -1.33 28.99
C ILE A 59 13.89 -0.36 27.84
N ASN A 60 13.24 0.79 27.88
CA ASN A 60 13.49 1.91 26.97
C ASN A 60 14.33 2.97 27.71
N PRO A 61 15.52 3.36 27.23
CA PRO A 61 16.34 4.39 27.87
C PRO A 61 15.72 5.78 27.86
N ASP A 62 14.84 6.05 26.88
CA ASP A 62 14.52 7.43 26.44
C ASP A 62 13.12 7.95 26.80
N ASN A 63 12.34 7.24 27.63
CA ASN A 63 11.03 7.74 28.06
C ASN A 63 11.10 8.43 29.43
N GLY A 64 11.70 9.62 29.43
CA GLY A 64 11.58 10.64 30.47
C GLY A 64 11.62 12.02 29.83
N ALA A 65 10.55 12.78 29.97
CA ALA A 65 10.33 14.07 29.33
C ALA A 65 11.44 15.12 29.60
N GLY A 66 11.74 15.92 28.56
CA GLY A 66 12.33 17.26 28.70
C GLY A 66 13.84 17.34 28.51
N ASN A 67 14.27 18.38 27.77
CA ASN A 67 15.65 18.86 27.73
C ASN A 67 16.30 18.81 29.12
N GLY A 68 17.32 17.97 29.30
CA GLY A 68 18.11 17.97 30.54
C GLY A 68 18.95 16.71 30.68
N HIS A 69 20.25 16.89 30.88
CA HIS A 69 21.17 15.82 31.25
C HIS A 69 20.65 15.02 32.45
N CYS A 70 20.37 13.72 32.30
CA CYS A 70 20.17 12.83 33.45
C CYS A 70 21.03 11.57 33.30
N LYS A 71 22.15 11.55 34.05
CA LYS A 71 22.97 10.35 34.29
C LYS A 71 22.22 9.45 35.29
N THR A 72 21.30 8.61 34.86
CA THR A 72 20.82 7.51 35.71
C THR A 72 21.84 6.38 35.71
N SER A 73 22.35 5.98 36.87
CA SER A 73 23.34 4.89 36.99
C SER A 73 22.73 3.55 36.57
N SER A 74 23.51 2.69 35.91
CA SER A 74 23.09 1.36 35.41
C SER A 74 22.43 0.49 36.49
N LYS A 75 22.90 0.61 37.74
CA LYS A 75 22.38 -0.10 38.91
C LYS A 75 20.90 0.21 39.21
N SER A 76 20.44 1.44 38.97
CA SER A 76 19.02 1.81 39.20
C SER A 76 18.06 1.20 38.18
N SER A 77 18.53 0.93 36.96
CA SER A 77 17.72 0.34 35.89
C SER A 77 17.55 -1.17 36.09
N PHE A 78 18.61 -1.89 36.46
CA PHE A 78 18.52 -3.32 36.79
C PHE A 78 17.69 -3.60 38.04
N ASN A 79 17.80 -2.78 39.10
CA ASN A 79 16.96 -2.95 40.29
C ASN A 79 15.45 -2.81 39.98
N ARG A 80 15.08 -1.88 39.10
CA ARG A 80 13.68 -1.74 38.63
C ARG A 80 13.24 -2.95 37.82
N LEU A 81 14.11 -3.49 36.98
CA LEU A 81 13.85 -4.69 36.19
C LEU A 81 13.65 -5.91 37.09
N ILE A 82 14.53 -6.13 38.07
CA ILE A 82 14.44 -7.22 39.05
C ILE A 82 13.09 -7.17 39.77
N ASN A 83 12.70 -6.00 40.28
CA ASN A 83 11.39 -5.83 40.93
C ASN A 83 10.21 -6.15 39.99
N LYS A 84 10.28 -5.74 38.72
CA LYS A 84 9.24 -6.07 37.74
C LYS A 84 9.17 -7.57 37.45
N LEU A 85 10.31 -8.25 37.32
CA LEU A 85 10.37 -9.71 37.11
C LEU A 85 9.70 -10.46 38.27
N SER A 86 10.01 -10.10 39.52
CA SER A 86 9.38 -10.72 40.69
C SER A 86 7.87 -10.51 40.71
N MET A 87 7.40 -9.31 40.35
CA MET A 87 5.96 -9.00 40.32
C MET A 87 5.21 -9.73 39.22
N SER A 88 5.80 -9.86 38.03
CA SER A 88 5.20 -10.51 36.86
C SER A 88 5.26 -12.04 36.88
N ALA A 89 6.12 -12.63 37.73
CA ALA A 89 6.33 -14.07 37.76
C ALA A 89 5.05 -14.86 38.06
N ILE A 90 4.77 -15.92 37.31
CA ILE A 90 3.66 -16.84 37.56
C ILE A 90 4.13 -18.26 37.23
N GLY A 91 3.48 -19.27 37.79
CA GLY A 91 3.91 -20.66 37.59
C GLY A 91 5.21 -21.00 38.30
N ASN A 92 5.49 -22.29 38.44
CA ASN A 92 6.80 -22.79 38.86
C ASN A 92 7.93 -22.27 37.98
N SER A 93 7.82 -22.48 36.66
CA SER A 93 8.87 -22.11 35.70
C SER A 93 9.19 -20.62 35.72
N GLY A 94 8.16 -19.77 35.74
CA GLY A 94 8.29 -18.32 35.78
C GLY A 94 8.88 -17.78 37.08
N ASN A 95 8.43 -18.31 38.23
CA ASN A 95 8.98 -17.91 39.53
C ASN A 95 10.45 -18.37 39.72
N ILE A 96 10.80 -19.57 39.27
CA ILE A 96 12.20 -20.06 39.32
C ILE A 96 13.10 -19.21 38.42
N SER A 97 12.67 -18.92 37.18
CA SER A 97 13.42 -18.04 36.27
C SER A 97 13.57 -16.63 36.82
N ALA A 98 12.51 -16.04 37.39
CA ALA A 98 12.57 -14.72 38.00
C ALA A 98 13.54 -14.68 39.19
N ALA A 99 13.57 -15.73 40.02
CA ALA A 99 14.54 -15.86 41.11
C ALA A 99 15.98 -15.96 40.57
N PHE A 100 16.21 -16.79 39.55
CA PHE A 100 17.51 -16.89 38.86
C PHE A 100 17.98 -15.52 38.36
N PHE A 101 17.17 -14.82 37.57
CA PHE A 101 17.56 -13.54 37.00
C PHE A 101 17.70 -12.43 38.04
N SER A 102 16.98 -12.51 39.15
CA SER A 102 17.17 -11.59 40.29
C SER A 102 18.59 -11.68 40.85
N GLY A 103 19.14 -12.89 40.97
CA GLY A 103 20.53 -13.12 41.39
C GLY A 103 21.56 -12.91 40.29
N PHE A 104 21.24 -13.29 39.05
CA PHE A 104 22.13 -13.12 37.91
C PHE A 104 22.39 -11.64 37.59
N LEU A 105 21.36 -10.79 37.71
CA LEU A 105 21.43 -9.36 37.40
C LEU A 105 21.81 -8.48 38.60
N SER A 106 21.96 -9.05 39.80
CA SER A 106 22.42 -8.31 40.97
C SER A 106 23.92 -7.98 40.92
N HIS A 107 24.65 -8.57 39.97
CA HIS A 107 26.07 -8.40 39.75
C HIS A 107 26.38 -7.67 38.41
N PRO A 108 27.47 -6.90 38.31
CA PRO A 108 27.84 -6.21 37.07
C PRO A 108 28.24 -7.19 35.95
N LEU A 109 27.42 -7.31 34.91
CA LEU A 109 27.75 -8.07 33.70
C LEU A 109 28.55 -7.22 32.70
N PRO A 110 29.48 -7.79 31.92
CA PRO A 110 29.92 -9.20 31.93
C PRO A 110 31.07 -9.49 32.93
N ALA A 111 31.60 -8.47 33.60
CA ALA A 111 32.84 -8.57 34.39
C ALA A 111 32.79 -9.56 35.57
N SER A 112 31.60 -9.94 36.04
CA SER A 112 31.43 -10.91 37.13
C SER A 112 30.51 -12.09 36.78
N LEU A 113 30.59 -12.60 35.54
CA LEU A 113 29.77 -13.73 35.08
C LEU A 113 29.80 -14.98 35.99
N PRO A 114 30.96 -15.45 36.51
CA PRO A 114 30.97 -16.59 37.44
C PRO A 114 30.16 -16.34 38.73
N ASN A 115 30.36 -15.16 39.34
CA ASN A 115 29.62 -14.78 40.55
C ASN A 115 28.12 -14.58 40.26
N ALA A 116 27.79 -13.98 39.13
CA ALA A 116 26.40 -13.79 38.69
C ALA A 116 25.69 -15.12 38.47
N ALA A 117 26.32 -16.07 37.76
CA ALA A 117 25.78 -17.41 37.52
C ALA A 117 25.56 -18.17 38.83
N ARG A 118 26.53 -18.12 39.75
CA ARG A 118 26.42 -18.76 41.07
C ARG A 118 25.31 -18.14 41.92
N GLN A 119 25.21 -16.82 41.95
CA GLN A 119 24.18 -16.12 42.72
C GLN A 119 22.78 -16.40 42.14
N GLY A 120 22.64 -16.42 40.80
CA GLY A 120 21.40 -16.82 40.13
C GLY A 120 20.99 -18.25 40.47
N LEU A 121 21.92 -19.21 40.39
CA LEU A 121 21.67 -20.60 40.77
C LEU A 121 21.21 -20.73 42.23
N ASN A 122 21.89 -20.07 43.17
CA ASN A 122 21.54 -20.11 44.58
C ASN A 122 20.11 -19.59 44.83
N MET A 123 19.74 -18.47 44.18
CA MET A 123 18.39 -17.92 44.31
C MET A 123 17.32 -18.83 43.70
N ALA A 124 17.61 -19.48 42.56
CA ALA A 124 16.70 -20.44 41.94
C ALA A 124 16.51 -21.70 42.81
N MET A 125 17.59 -22.25 43.37
CA MET A 125 17.55 -23.40 44.28
C MET A 125 16.76 -23.10 45.55
N ASN A 126 16.97 -21.92 46.15
CA ASN A 126 16.27 -21.50 47.37
C ASN A 126 14.78 -21.20 47.14
N ALA A 127 14.38 -20.90 45.90
CA ALA A 127 12.98 -20.65 45.58
C ALA A 127 12.12 -21.92 45.55
N VAL A 128 12.74 -23.09 45.36
CA VAL A 128 12.05 -24.38 45.20
C VAL A 128 12.14 -25.17 46.51
N ALA A 129 10.98 -25.53 47.07
CA ALA A 129 10.93 -26.23 48.35
C ALA A 129 11.51 -27.67 48.32
N ASP A 130 11.39 -28.36 47.17
CA ASP A 130 11.90 -29.71 46.91
C ASP A 130 12.55 -29.80 45.51
N PRO A 131 13.81 -29.35 45.35
CA PRO A 131 14.52 -29.38 44.07
C PRO A 131 14.66 -30.79 43.50
N ARG A 132 14.26 -30.98 42.24
CA ARG A 132 14.36 -32.27 41.53
C ARG A 132 15.50 -32.25 40.50
N PRO A 133 16.34 -33.31 40.42
CA PRO A 133 17.28 -33.49 39.32
C PRO A 133 16.57 -33.61 37.98
N GLY A 134 17.24 -33.30 36.88
CA GLY A 134 16.67 -33.31 35.52
C GLY A 134 15.77 -32.13 35.19
N THR A 135 15.85 -31.01 35.91
CA THR A 135 15.01 -29.81 35.71
C THR A 135 15.84 -28.61 35.22
N MET A 136 15.21 -27.44 35.05
CA MET A 136 15.92 -26.17 34.77
C MET A 136 17.03 -25.82 35.77
N LEU A 137 17.00 -26.38 36.98
CA LEU A 137 18.04 -26.19 37.99
C LEU A 137 19.38 -26.84 37.58
N ASP A 138 19.36 -28.04 36.99
CA ASP A 138 20.56 -28.71 36.45
C ASP A 138 21.19 -27.91 35.31
N LEU A 139 20.38 -27.20 34.53
CA LEU A 139 20.86 -26.32 33.46
C LEU A 139 21.60 -25.11 34.03
N PHE A 140 21.04 -24.44 35.06
CA PHE A 140 21.73 -23.35 35.76
C PHE A 140 23.00 -23.83 36.47
N GLU A 141 22.98 -25.05 37.02
CA GLU A 141 24.17 -25.66 37.61
C GLU A 141 25.26 -25.92 36.56
N SER A 142 24.88 -26.42 35.39
CA SER A 142 25.81 -26.64 34.27
C SER A 142 26.45 -25.32 33.80
N GLN A 143 25.66 -24.24 33.75
CA GLN A 143 26.17 -22.90 33.45
C GLN A 143 27.18 -22.42 34.51
N ALA A 144 26.84 -22.52 35.79
CA ALA A 144 27.71 -22.07 36.87
C ALA A 144 29.04 -22.84 36.88
N ARG A 145 28.99 -24.16 36.68
CA ARG A 145 30.18 -25.02 36.58
C ARG A 145 31.09 -24.63 35.41
N PHE A 146 30.51 -24.33 34.24
CA PHE A 146 31.28 -23.86 33.09
C PHE A 146 32.06 -22.57 33.42
N PHE A 147 31.39 -21.58 34.02
CA PHE A 147 32.05 -20.33 34.38
C PHE A 147 33.08 -20.48 35.51
N ASP A 148 32.87 -21.41 36.44
CA ASP A 148 33.84 -21.74 37.50
C ASP A 148 35.10 -22.40 36.92
N GLN A 149 34.96 -23.31 35.95
CA GLN A 149 36.10 -23.91 35.23
C GLN A 149 36.87 -22.86 34.42
N TRP A 150 36.14 -22.02 33.67
CA TRP A 150 36.73 -20.92 32.92
C TRP A 150 37.52 -19.94 33.83
N ALA A 151 37.02 -19.67 35.04
CA ALA A 151 37.71 -18.84 36.02
C ALA A 151 38.95 -19.55 36.64
N GLY A 152 38.86 -20.86 36.89
CA GLY A 152 39.89 -21.68 37.54
C GLY A 152 41.12 -21.98 36.68
N ASP A 153 40.96 -22.14 35.36
CA ASP A 153 42.03 -22.55 34.43
C ASP A 153 43.06 -21.45 34.10
N GLY A 154 43.11 -20.35 34.87
CA GLY A 154 43.88 -19.15 34.51
C GLY A 154 43.35 -18.40 33.28
N GLN A 155 42.29 -18.92 32.64
CA GLN A 155 41.59 -18.31 31.51
C GLN A 155 40.68 -17.16 31.93
N GLY A 156 40.40 -16.98 33.23
CA GLY A 156 39.72 -15.79 33.77
C GLY A 156 40.47 -14.47 33.54
N GLN A 157 41.73 -14.50 33.08
CA GLN A 157 42.47 -13.33 32.57
C GLN A 157 42.27 -13.08 31.06
N LYS A 158 41.69 -14.02 30.30
CA LYS A 158 41.33 -13.81 28.89
C LYS A 158 40.05 -12.95 28.81
N ALA A 159 40.00 -12.04 27.85
CA ALA A 159 38.87 -11.12 27.66
C ALA A 159 37.59 -11.78 27.08
N SER A 160 37.53 -13.10 26.95
CA SER A 160 36.38 -13.85 26.38
C SER A 160 36.41 -15.35 26.70
N PHE A 161 35.22 -15.97 26.80
CA PHE A 161 35.01 -17.42 26.77
C PHE A 161 34.41 -17.85 25.41
N ASP A 162 34.42 -19.15 25.11
CA ASP A 162 33.78 -19.68 23.90
C ASP A 162 32.27 -19.88 24.12
N THR A 163 31.46 -19.04 23.45
CA THR A 163 29.99 -19.13 23.52
C THR A 163 29.45 -20.41 22.88
N ASP A 164 30.10 -20.97 21.85
CA ASP A 164 29.70 -22.23 21.23
C ASP A 164 29.92 -23.42 22.20
N GLU A 165 31.02 -23.40 22.95
CA GLU A 165 31.29 -24.39 24.01
C GLU A 165 30.24 -24.33 25.13
N LEU A 166 29.95 -23.13 25.66
CA LEU A 166 28.92 -22.93 26.69
C LEU A 166 27.56 -23.45 26.21
N THR A 167 27.12 -23.03 25.02
CA THR A 167 25.82 -23.45 24.47
C THR A 167 25.75 -24.96 24.22
N GLY A 168 26.87 -25.60 23.86
CA GLY A 168 27.00 -27.05 23.77
C GLY A 168 26.77 -27.76 25.12
N VAL A 169 27.38 -27.26 26.20
CA VAL A 169 27.19 -27.78 27.57
C VAL A 169 25.73 -27.64 28.01
N LEU A 170 25.11 -26.48 27.77
CA LEU A 170 23.70 -26.26 28.13
C LEU A 170 22.76 -27.17 27.33
N LYS A 171 23.00 -27.33 26.02
CA LYS A 171 22.25 -28.28 25.17
C LYS A 171 22.32 -29.71 25.71
N GLN A 172 23.50 -30.16 26.11
CA GLN A 172 23.69 -31.50 26.67
C GLN A 172 22.93 -31.68 27.98
N SER A 173 22.90 -30.65 28.84
CA SER A 173 22.14 -30.66 30.09
C SER A 173 20.64 -30.86 29.84
N VAL A 174 20.06 -30.15 28.87
CA VAL A 174 18.65 -30.35 28.47
C VAL A 174 18.42 -31.77 27.95
N ALA A 175 19.28 -32.28 27.06
CA ALA A 175 19.13 -33.62 26.49
C ALA A 175 19.23 -34.74 27.54
N GLN A 176 19.92 -34.51 28.67
CA GLN A 176 20.03 -35.47 29.76
C GLN A 176 18.83 -35.46 30.72
N SER A 177 17.95 -34.46 30.66
CA SER A 177 16.77 -34.39 31.54
C SER A 177 15.89 -35.64 31.44
N ILE A 178 15.73 -36.19 30.23
CA ILE A 178 14.94 -37.39 29.95
C ILE A 178 15.45 -38.64 30.67
N THR A 179 16.75 -38.75 30.98
CA THR A 179 17.33 -39.90 31.70
C THR A 179 17.42 -39.66 33.20
N ARG A 180 17.29 -38.41 33.66
CA ARG A 180 17.37 -38.05 35.09
C ARG A 180 16.01 -38.06 35.80
N LEU A 181 14.91 -37.90 35.07
CA LEU A 181 13.55 -37.94 35.61
C LEU A 181 12.74 -39.10 35.02
N PRO A 182 12.30 -40.08 35.84
CA PRO A 182 11.52 -41.23 35.34
C PRO A 182 10.24 -40.85 34.62
N ALA A 183 9.59 -39.75 35.01
CA ALA A 183 8.35 -39.30 34.39
C ALA A 183 8.59 -38.72 32.98
N LEU A 184 9.68 -37.96 32.79
CA LEU A 184 10.13 -37.49 31.48
C LEU A 184 10.57 -38.67 30.58
N GLN A 185 11.28 -39.65 31.16
CA GLN A 185 11.66 -40.88 30.46
C GLN A 185 10.45 -41.64 29.94
N LYS A 186 9.41 -41.80 30.77
CA LYS A 186 8.16 -42.50 30.41
C LYS A 186 7.38 -41.74 29.33
N ALA A 187 7.42 -40.41 29.36
CA ALA A 187 6.77 -39.59 28.34
C ALA A 187 7.58 -39.45 27.06
N GLY A 188 8.91 -39.65 27.10
CA GLY A 188 9.78 -39.53 25.94
C GLY A 188 10.15 -38.08 25.60
N VAL A 189 10.12 -37.16 26.57
CA VAL A 189 10.39 -35.72 26.35
C VAL A 189 11.45 -35.16 27.29
N VAL A 190 12.08 -34.05 26.89
CA VAL A 190 12.95 -33.25 27.77
C VAL A 190 12.14 -32.37 28.72
N ASP A 191 12.79 -31.84 29.77
CA ASP A 191 12.19 -30.87 30.67
C ASP A 191 11.88 -29.55 29.94
N ALA A 192 10.61 -29.13 29.98
CA ALA A 192 10.13 -27.92 29.31
C ALA A 192 10.78 -26.65 29.89
N GLY A 193 10.97 -26.59 31.22
CA GLY A 193 11.60 -25.46 31.90
C GLY A 193 13.07 -25.30 31.49
N ALA A 194 13.83 -26.41 31.49
CA ALA A 194 15.24 -26.45 31.09
C ALA A 194 15.39 -26.06 29.62
N LEU A 195 14.54 -26.59 28.73
CA LEU A 195 14.53 -26.21 27.32
C LEU A 195 14.23 -24.72 27.15
N GLY A 196 13.25 -24.18 27.88
CA GLY A 196 12.93 -22.75 27.87
C GLY A 196 14.11 -21.86 28.29
N MET A 197 14.84 -22.24 29.35
CA MET A 197 16.02 -21.50 29.80
C MET A 197 17.23 -21.65 28.89
N PHE A 198 17.41 -22.82 28.26
CA PHE A 198 18.40 -23.00 27.21
C PHE A 198 18.16 -22.02 26.05
N LEU A 199 16.93 -21.93 25.55
CA LEU A 199 16.57 -21.02 24.46
C LEU A 199 16.90 -19.57 24.79
N PHE A 200 16.58 -19.14 26.02
CA PHE A 200 16.91 -17.80 26.51
C PHE A 200 18.40 -17.56 26.57
N LEU A 201 19.13 -18.44 27.26
CA LEU A 201 20.55 -18.23 27.57
C LEU A 201 21.39 -18.28 26.30
N GLU A 202 21.11 -19.22 25.39
CA GLU A 202 21.78 -19.24 24.08
C GLU A 202 21.51 -17.94 23.30
N GLY A 203 20.25 -17.50 23.22
CA GLY A 203 19.91 -16.24 22.55
C GLY A 203 20.61 -15.03 23.17
N PHE A 204 20.65 -14.97 24.51
CA PHE A 204 21.32 -13.93 25.27
C PHE A 204 22.83 -13.88 25.00
N PHE A 205 23.55 -15.01 25.16
CA PHE A 205 25.00 -15.03 24.99
C PHE A 205 25.41 -14.81 23.53
N LYS A 206 24.68 -15.37 22.56
CA LYS A 206 24.91 -15.12 21.13
C LYS A 206 24.67 -13.65 20.77
N ALA A 207 23.64 -13.01 21.35
CA ALA A 207 23.37 -11.58 21.11
C ALA A 207 24.44 -10.65 21.70
N LEU A 208 25.10 -11.03 22.81
CA LEU A 208 26.26 -10.28 23.32
C LEU A 208 27.42 -10.25 22.30
N GLU A 209 27.52 -11.25 21.43
CA GLU A 209 28.48 -11.32 20.33
C GLU A 209 27.93 -10.81 18.99
N ASN A 210 26.67 -10.36 18.93
CA ASN A 210 25.93 -10.06 17.69
C ASN A 210 25.81 -11.26 16.73
N ARG A 211 25.76 -12.49 17.26
CA ARG A 211 25.65 -13.76 16.53
C ARG A 211 24.32 -14.47 16.77
N GLN A 212 23.27 -13.72 17.12
CA GLN A 212 21.95 -14.29 17.43
C GLN A 212 21.33 -15.09 16.27
N ASP A 213 21.74 -14.85 15.03
CA ASP A 213 21.34 -15.60 13.83
C ASP A 213 21.95 -17.01 13.75
N GLN A 214 22.94 -17.32 14.60
CA GLN A 214 23.66 -18.60 14.65
C GLN A 214 23.24 -19.48 15.84
N CYS A 215 22.00 -19.33 16.31
CA CYS A 215 21.46 -20.20 17.36
C CYS A 215 21.23 -21.63 16.83
N ILE A 216 21.39 -22.61 17.73
CA ILE A 216 21.25 -24.04 17.42
C ILE A 216 19.81 -24.37 16.96
N PRO A 217 19.65 -25.17 15.87
CA PRO A 217 18.34 -25.66 15.43
C PRO A 217 17.72 -26.62 16.46
N VAL A 218 16.65 -26.16 17.14
CA VAL A 218 16.01 -26.89 18.25
C VAL A 218 15.40 -28.22 17.80
N MET A 219 14.62 -28.20 16.71
CA MET A 219 13.92 -29.39 16.19
C MET A 219 14.89 -30.50 15.77
N GLU A 220 16.04 -30.14 15.23
CA GLU A 220 17.09 -31.10 14.85
C GLU A 220 17.87 -31.60 16.06
N SER A 221 18.15 -30.70 17.01
CA SER A 221 19.02 -30.98 18.14
C SER A 221 18.40 -31.85 19.23
N PHE A 222 17.08 -31.76 19.41
CA PHE A 222 16.33 -32.56 20.38
C PHE A 222 15.37 -33.51 19.67
N LYS A 223 15.74 -33.94 18.46
CA LYS A 223 14.96 -34.88 17.66
C LYS A 223 14.60 -36.11 18.50
N ASP A 224 13.33 -36.54 18.39
CA ASP A 224 12.72 -37.64 19.15
C ASP A 224 12.55 -37.42 20.66
N GLN A 225 12.90 -36.25 21.21
CA GLN A 225 12.71 -35.89 22.63
C GLN A 225 11.75 -34.70 22.83
N LEU A 226 10.99 -34.36 21.80
CA LEU A 226 10.04 -33.23 21.78
C LEU A 226 8.59 -33.68 21.54
N CYS A 227 8.31 -34.99 21.60
CA CYS A 227 6.98 -35.55 21.38
C CYS A 227 6.57 -36.45 22.54
N VAL A 228 5.44 -36.14 23.19
CA VAL A 228 4.90 -37.00 24.24
C VAL A 228 4.42 -38.34 23.65
N SER A 229 4.81 -39.43 24.28
CA SER A 229 4.50 -40.80 23.87
C SER A 229 2.99 -41.08 23.94
N THR A 230 2.45 -41.73 22.90
CA THR A 230 1.01 -41.96 22.68
C THR A 230 0.31 -42.83 23.74
N GLY A 231 1.05 -43.42 24.69
CA GLY A 231 0.53 -44.19 25.82
C GLY A 231 0.77 -43.55 27.19
N TYR A 232 1.25 -42.29 27.23
CA TYR A 232 1.47 -41.58 28.49
C TYR A 232 0.13 -41.08 29.06
N THR A 233 -0.15 -41.45 30.31
CA THR A 233 -1.28 -40.91 31.10
C THR A 233 -0.73 -40.25 32.35
N ASP A 234 -1.11 -39.00 32.57
CA ASP A 234 -0.71 -38.23 33.74
C ASP A 234 -1.30 -38.85 35.02
N PRO A 235 -0.50 -39.21 36.03
CA PRO A 235 -1.03 -39.73 37.29
C PRO A 235 -1.78 -38.64 38.07
N SER A 236 -3.12 -38.69 38.09
CA SER A 236 -4.06 -37.86 38.89
C SER A 236 -3.50 -36.49 39.34
N PRO A 237 -3.62 -35.44 38.50
CA PRO A 237 -3.07 -34.14 38.80
C PRO A 237 -3.75 -33.47 40.02
N PRO A 238 -3.05 -32.58 40.75
CA PRO A 238 -3.68 -31.70 41.72
C PRO A 238 -4.78 -30.84 41.07
N ALA A 239 -5.77 -30.40 41.86
CA ALA A 239 -6.98 -29.78 41.32
C ALA A 239 -6.83 -28.29 40.99
N PHE A 240 -5.95 -27.56 41.70
CA PHE A 240 -5.79 -26.11 41.59
C PHE A 240 -4.33 -25.68 41.56
N CYS A 241 -4.07 -24.65 40.76
CA CYS A 241 -2.86 -23.86 40.71
C CYS A 241 -3.17 -22.49 41.35
N VAL A 242 -2.40 -22.10 42.37
CA VAL A 242 -2.68 -20.88 43.15
C VAL A 242 -1.44 -20.00 43.21
N ASP A 243 -1.57 -18.79 42.68
CA ASP A 243 -0.60 -17.70 42.79
C ASP A 243 -1.11 -16.69 43.84
N LEU A 244 -0.29 -16.42 44.87
CA LEU A 244 -0.71 -15.56 45.97
C LEU A 244 0.44 -14.73 46.54
N GLN A 245 0.08 -13.60 47.15
CA GLN A 245 1.02 -12.72 47.85
C GLN A 245 0.57 -12.53 49.30
N VAL A 246 1.51 -12.68 50.22
CA VAL A 246 1.31 -12.50 51.65
C VAL A 246 2.21 -11.37 52.14
N ARG A 247 1.62 -10.38 52.80
CA ARG A 247 2.36 -9.41 53.59
C ARG A 247 2.59 -10.01 54.98
N MET A 248 3.85 -10.21 55.33
CA MET A 248 4.25 -10.82 56.58
C MET A 248 4.14 -9.81 57.73
N ASP A 249 3.55 -10.23 58.86
CA ASP A 249 3.29 -9.36 60.02
C ASP A 249 4.54 -9.11 60.89
N GLN A 250 5.59 -9.93 60.76
CA GLN A 250 6.88 -9.76 61.45
C GLN A 250 8.08 -9.97 60.50
N SER A 251 9.24 -9.39 60.83
CA SER A 251 10.49 -9.49 60.04
C SER A 251 11.32 -10.76 60.31
N ARG A 252 10.69 -11.87 60.70
CA ARG A 252 11.38 -13.16 60.89
C ARG A 252 11.15 -14.06 59.68
N ASP A 253 12.16 -14.88 59.38
CA ASP A 253 12.07 -15.94 58.39
C ASP A 253 10.85 -16.82 58.68
N THR A 254 9.96 -16.96 57.70
CA THR A 254 8.91 -17.97 57.73
C THR A 254 9.54 -19.34 57.90
N PRO A 255 9.08 -20.22 58.81
CA PRO A 255 9.67 -21.55 58.95
C PRO A 255 9.48 -22.33 57.65
N ASP A 256 10.58 -22.73 56.97
CA ASP A 256 10.58 -23.59 55.78
C ASP A 256 9.70 -24.85 55.96
N ALA A 257 9.59 -25.33 57.21
CA ALA A 257 8.75 -26.45 57.58
C ALA A 257 7.25 -26.22 57.32
N LEU A 258 6.74 -24.99 57.52
CA LEU A 258 5.34 -24.67 57.24
C LEU A 258 5.10 -24.54 55.74
N ILE A 259 6.01 -23.85 55.03
CA ILE A 259 5.93 -23.65 53.58
C ILE A 259 5.89 -25.00 52.86
N LYS A 260 6.75 -25.96 53.22
CA LYS A 260 6.81 -27.31 52.63
C LYS A 260 5.51 -28.12 52.76
N THR A 261 4.57 -27.72 53.60
CA THR A 261 3.30 -28.44 53.84
C THR A 261 2.09 -27.80 53.15
N LEU A 262 2.28 -26.69 52.41
CA LEU A 262 1.16 -25.94 51.82
C LEU A 262 0.55 -26.61 50.58
N GLY A 263 1.27 -27.51 49.91
CA GLY A 263 0.79 -28.19 48.71
C GLY A 263 1.79 -29.20 48.14
N ASP A 264 1.47 -29.72 46.95
CA ASP A 264 2.22 -30.80 46.29
C ASP A 264 3.48 -30.28 45.54
N SER A 265 3.44 -29.02 45.09
CA SER A 265 4.58 -28.32 44.48
C SER A 265 4.53 -26.86 44.87
N ILE A 266 5.66 -26.30 45.31
CA ILE A 266 5.71 -25.00 46.00
C ILE A 266 6.96 -24.25 45.56
N VAL A 267 6.74 -23.05 45.01
CA VAL A 267 7.81 -22.10 44.70
C VAL A 267 7.55 -20.80 45.43
N THR A 268 8.54 -20.32 46.16
CA THR A 268 8.45 -19.10 46.96
C THR A 268 9.52 -18.10 46.60
N THR A 269 9.13 -16.83 46.48
CA THR A 269 10.09 -15.73 46.36
C THR A 269 9.76 -14.67 47.41
N GLN A 270 10.78 -14.24 48.15
CA GLN A 270 10.64 -13.27 49.24
C GLN A 270 11.31 -11.94 48.89
N THR A 271 10.60 -10.85 49.11
CA THR A 271 11.13 -9.48 48.98
C THR A 271 10.72 -8.64 50.20
N ASN A 272 11.69 -8.18 50.98
CA ASN A 272 11.47 -7.39 52.21
C ASN A 272 10.38 -7.97 53.14
N ARG A 273 9.15 -7.44 53.08
CA ARG A 273 7.98 -7.84 53.90
C ARG A 273 6.87 -8.56 53.10
N SER A 274 7.15 -8.93 51.85
CA SER A 274 6.20 -9.61 50.96
C SER A 274 6.74 -10.98 50.57
N LEU A 275 5.95 -12.02 50.80
CA LEU A 275 6.20 -13.38 50.37
C LEU A 275 5.25 -13.71 49.22
N LYS A 276 5.79 -14.08 48.07
CA LYS A 276 5.03 -14.58 46.93
C LYS A 276 5.13 -16.10 46.92
N ILE A 277 3.97 -16.77 46.85
CA ILE A 277 3.87 -18.22 46.89
C ILE A 277 3.11 -18.65 45.64
N HIS A 278 3.71 -19.56 44.89
CA HIS A 278 3.05 -20.34 43.86
C HIS A 278 2.92 -21.76 44.37
N VAL A 279 1.70 -22.30 44.38
CA VAL A 279 1.43 -23.61 44.99
C VAL A 279 0.36 -24.39 44.25
N HIS A 280 0.63 -25.68 44.07
CA HIS A 280 -0.34 -26.63 43.55
C HIS A 280 -1.01 -27.38 44.71
N THR A 281 -2.33 -27.36 44.76
CA THR A 281 -3.12 -27.95 45.84
C THR A 281 -4.38 -28.63 45.32
N ARG A 282 -4.86 -29.63 46.05
CA ARG A 282 -6.17 -30.26 45.82
C ARG A 282 -7.32 -29.46 46.44
N ASP A 283 -7.02 -28.65 47.45
CA ASP A 283 -8.00 -27.89 48.20
C ASP A 283 -7.51 -26.44 48.40
N ARG A 284 -8.09 -25.53 47.63
CA ARG A 284 -7.74 -24.10 47.66
C ARG A 284 -8.21 -23.40 48.94
N ASP A 285 -9.25 -23.90 49.59
CA ASP A 285 -9.85 -23.26 50.76
C ASP A 285 -9.02 -23.61 52.01
N VAL A 286 -8.57 -24.87 52.13
CA VAL A 286 -7.59 -25.29 53.15
C VAL A 286 -6.27 -24.54 52.98
N LEU A 287 -5.80 -24.36 51.75
CA LEU A 287 -4.60 -23.56 51.48
C LEU A 287 -4.79 -22.12 51.96
N LYS A 288 -5.94 -21.48 51.64
CA LYS A 288 -6.21 -20.10 52.04
C LYS A 288 -6.21 -19.92 53.56
N GLN A 289 -6.73 -20.91 54.28
CA GLN A 289 -6.70 -20.92 55.75
C GLN A 289 -5.27 -21.02 56.28
N ARG A 290 -4.47 -22.00 55.82
CA ARG A 290 -3.08 -22.19 56.25
C ARG A 290 -2.18 -20.99 55.94
N VAL A 291 -2.37 -20.38 54.77
CA VAL A 291 -1.61 -19.18 54.38
C VAL A 291 -1.97 -17.96 55.23
N SER A 292 -3.22 -17.87 55.69
CA SER A 292 -3.64 -16.78 56.59
C SER A 292 -2.96 -16.83 57.97
N GLU A 293 -2.38 -17.99 58.35
CA GLU A 293 -1.54 -18.12 59.55
C GLU A 293 -0.14 -17.49 59.37
N ILE A 294 0.30 -17.27 58.12
CA ILE A 294 1.61 -16.70 57.77
C ILE A 294 1.57 -15.16 57.76
N GLY A 295 0.43 -14.56 57.40
CA GLY A 295 0.25 -13.11 57.35
C GLY A 295 -0.97 -12.69 56.52
N SER A 296 -1.07 -11.41 56.21
CA SER A 296 -2.20 -10.86 55.46
C SER A 296 -2.07 -11.10 53.95
N ILE A 297 -3.03 -11.82 53.36
CA ILE A 297 -3.08 -12.07 51.91
C ILE A 297 -3.42 -10.77 51.18
N THR A 298 -2.51 -10.28 50.34
CA THR A 298 -2.68 -9.05 49.55
C THR A 298 -3.08 -9.29 48.11
N ALA A 299 -2.83 -10.49 47.58
CA ALA A 299 -3.29 -10.93 46.27
C ALA A 299 -3.54 -12.44 46.30
N TRP A 300 -4.57 -12.89 45.58
CA TRP A 300 -4.96 -14.30 45.50
C TRP A 300 -5.56 -14.58 44.13
N ASP A 301 -4.96 -15.52 43.41
CA ASP A 301 -5.46 -16.05 42.15
C ASP A 301 -5.42 -17.58 42.19
N ALA A 302 -6.53 -18.22 41.86
CA ALA A 302 -6.68 -19.67 42.00
C ALA A 302 -7.40 -20.23 40.77
N GLU A 303 -6.64 -20.88 39.90
CA GLU A 303 -7.12 -21.47 38.66
C GLU A 303 -7.25 -23.00 38.80
N PRO A 304 -8.34 -23.62 38.32
CA PRO A 304 -8.42 -25.07 38.24
C PRO A 304 -7.40 -25.59 37.22
N ILE A 305 -6.70 -26.67 37.56
CA ILE A 305 -5.79 -27.35 36.63
C ILE A 305 -6.66 -28.18 35.68
N ILE A 306 -6.91 -27.63 34.49
CA ILE A 306 -7.63 -28.32 33.43
C ILE A 306 -6.61 -29.13 32.63
N THR A 307 -6.67 -30.46 32.73
CA THR A 307 -5.95 -31.36 31.84
C THR A 307 -6.49 -31.21 30.42
N ARG A 308 -5.85 -30.35 29.62
CA ARG A 308 -6.10 -30.31 28.18
C ARG A 308 -5.63 -31.65 27.61
N PRO A 309 -6.41 -32.31 26.72
CA PRO A 309 -5.90 -33.48 26.01
C PRO A 309 -4.61 -33.04 25.31
N GLN A 310 -3.48 -33.63 25.69
CA GLN A 310 -2.21 -33.42 25.02
C GLN A 310 -2.43 -33.84 23.56
N LYS A 311 -2.54 -32.86 22.66
CA LYS A 311 -2.51 -33.16 21.24
C LYS A 311 -1.15 -33.77 20.99
N THR A 312 -1.11 -35.00 20.50
CA THR A 312 0.09 -35.60 19.95
C THR A 312 0.68 -34.56 19.02
N PRO A 313 1.88 -34.01 19.27
CA PRO A 313 2.53 -33.20 18.25
C PRO A 313 2.56 -34.11 17.04
N ALA A 314 1.93 -33.67 15.96
CA ALA A 314 1.99 -34.42 14.73
C ALA A 314 3.49 -34.63 14.49
N ARG A 315 3.95 -35.87 14.60
CA ARG A 315 4.93 -36.33 13.62
C ARG A 315 4.21 -36.05 12.33
N THR A 316 4.64 -34.95 11.72
CA THR A 316 4.15 -34.36 10.50
C THR A 316 3.49 -35.42 9.67
N ASN A 317 2.19 -35.28 9.44
CA ASN A 317 1.72 -35.74 8.17
C ASN A 317 2.49 -34.87 7.17
N PRO A 318 3.47 -35.41 6.40
CA PRO A 318 4.30 -34.61 5.49
C PRO A 318 3.42 -33.82 4.51
N ASP A 319 2.21 -34.33 4.31
CA ASP A 319 1.15 -33.79 3.48
C ASP A 319 0.43 -32.54 4.04
N THR A 320 0.63 -32.14 5.31
CA THR A 320 -0.11 -31.00 5.91
C THR A 320 0.68 -29.70 5.88
N VAL A 321 0.08 -28.64 5.35
CA VAL A 321 0.69 -27.31 5.26
C VAL A 321 0.53 -26.56 6.60
N GLY A 322 1.63 -26.10 7.18
CA GLY A 322 1.61 -25.29 8.40
C GLY A 322 1.09 -23.87 8.15
N ILE A 323 0.14 -23.39 8.95
CA ILE A 323 -0.48 -22.06 8.76
C ILE A 323 0.02 -21.08 9.81
N ILE A 324 0.49 -19.92 9.35
CA ILE A 324 0.84 -18.78 10.21
C ILE A 324 -0.11 -17.62 9.88
N THR A 325 -0.54 -16.87 10.89
CA THR A 325 -1.16 -15.55 10.69
C THR A 325 -0.82 -14.59 11.83
N ASP A 326 -1.05 -13.29 11.65
CA ASP A 326 -0.78 -12.30 12.69
C ASP A 326 -1.84 -12.31 13.80
N ALA A 327 -1.41 -12.17 15.06
CA ALA A 327 -2.30 -12.03 16.22
C ALA A 327 -3.29 -10.86 16.09
N ALA A 328 -2.98 -9.87 15.25
CA ALA A 328 -3.87 -8.77 14.89
C ALA A 328 -5.13 -9.21 14.12
N GLY A 329 -5.32 -10.51 13.83
CA GLY A 329 -6.43 -11.09 13.08
C GLY A 329 -7.67 -11.51 13.88
N ALA A 330 -7.87 -11.05 15.11
CA ALA A 330 -9.08 -11.34 15.92
C ALA A 330 -9.38 -12.86 16.10
N ILE A 331 -8.32 -13.68 16.20
CA ILE A 331 -8.39 -15.11 16.51
C ILE A 331 -7.94 -15.33 17.96
N THR A 332 -8.71 -16.05 18.76
CA THR A 332 -8.33 -16.40 20.13
C THR A 332 -7.28 -17.51 20.15
N LEU A 333 -6.46 -17.59 21.21
CA LEU A 333 -5.46 -18.65 21.35
C LEU A 333 -6.07 -20.05 21.27
N ASP A 334 -7.22 -20.28 21.92
CA ASP A 334 -7.90 -21.57 21.89
C ASP A 334 -8.39 -21.92 20.47
N ARG A 335 -8.90 -20.94 19.71
CA ARG A 335 -9.37 -21.14 18.33
C ARG A 335 -8.21 -21.40 17.37
N ALA A 336 -7.11 -20.66 17.52
CA ALA A 336 -5.89 -20.90 16.76
C ALA A 336 -5.33 -22.30 17.03
N ALA A 337 -5.31 -22.74 18.30
CA ALA A 337 -4.90 -24.08 18.69
C ALA A 337 -5.84 -25.17 18.18
N GLU A 338 -7.16 -24.92 18.14
CA GLU A 338 -8.15 -25.84 17.57
C GLU A 338 -7.86 -26.11 16.08
N LEU A 339 -7.59 -25.04 15.32
CA LEU A 339 -7.39 -25.08 13.87
C LEU A 339 -5.93 -25.35 13.44
N GLY A 340 -4.99 -25.44 14.37
CA GLY A 340 -3.57 -25.63 14.05
C GLY A 340 -2.90 -24.40 13.43
N ILE A 341 -3.38 -23.19 13.77
CA ILE A 341 -2.82 -21.92 13.31
C ILE A 341 -1.79 -21.42 14.32
N THR A 342 -0.60 -21.06 13.83
CA THR A 342 0.40 -20.35 14.63
C THR A 342 0.18 -18.83 14.53
N LEU A 343 -0.02 -18.17 15.67
CA LEU A 343 -0.16 -16.71 15.73
C LEU A 343 1.20 -16.01 15.88
N MET A 344 1.51 -15.10 14.97
CA MET A 344 2.64 -14.18 15.08
C MET A 344 2.28 -13.04 16.04
N ASP A 345 3.05 -12.88 17.11
CA ASP A 345 2.71 -11.91 18.16
C ASP A 345 2.71 -10.46 17.67
N SER A 346 1.74 -9.70 18.17
CA SER A 346 1.71 -8.24 18.20
C SER A 346 1.71 -7.78 19.65
N PHE A 347 2.30 -6.64 19.96
CA PHE A 347 2.51 -6.19 21.33
C PHE A 347 1.68 -4.95 21.66
N ILE A 348 1.06 -4.94 22.84
CA ILE A 348 0.42 -3.77 23.44
C ILE A 348 1.42 -3.13 24.39
N VAL A 349 1.69 -1.85 24.18
CA VAL A 349 2.68 -1.07 24.92
C VAL A 349 1.98 -0.02 25.77
N THR A 350 2.19 -0.10 27.08
CA THR A 350 1.69 0.82 28.11
C THR A 350 2.86 1.47 28.84
N ASP A 351 2.60 2.45 29.71
CA ASP A 351 3.62 3.05 30.58
C ASP A 351 4.26 2.02 31.54
N ASP A 352 3.50 0.99 31.93
CA ASP A 352 3.96 -0.09 32.81
C ASP A 352 4.83 -1.12 32.07
N GLY A 353 4.76 -1.16 30.73
CA GLY A 353 5.49 -2.09 29.87
C GLY A 353 4.71 -2.57 28.64
N GLY A 354 5.37 -3.41 27.83
CA GLY A 354 4.80 -4.09 26.67
C GLY A 354 4.53 -5.58 26.92
N CYS A 355 3.39 -6.08 26.44
CA CYS A 355 3.00 -7.49 26.50
C CYS A 355 2.44 -7.95 25.14
N PRO A 356 2.56 -9.25 24.78
CA PRO A 356 1.83 -9.79 23.64
C PRO A 356 0.33 -9.54 23.80
N GLU A 357 -0.34 -9.13 22.73
CA GLU A 357 -1.78 -8.86 22.72
C GLU A 357 -2.61 -10.06 23.18
N THR A 358 -2.22 -11.26 22.79
CA THR A 358 -2.89 -12.51 23.14
C THR A 358 -2.87 -12.80 24.64
N LEU A 359 -2.01 -12.11 25.40
CA LEU A 359 -1.85 -12.23 26.85
C LEU A 359 -2.26 -10.94 27.59
N ALA A 360 -2.61 -9.88 26.87
CA ALA A 360 -3.03 -8.63 27.46
C ALA A 360 -4.49 -8.71 27.90
N ASP A 361 -4.81 -8.27 29.12
CA ASP A 361 -6.20 -8.14 29.58
C ASP A 361 -6.90 -6.99 28.82
N PRO A 362 -7.84 -7.28 27.90
CA PRO A 362 -8.50 -6.24 27.12
C PRO A 362 -9.32 -5.30 27.99
N ALA A 363 -9.93 -5.79 29.08
CA ALA A 363 -10.78 -4.97 29.95
C ALA A 363 -9.95 -3.91 30.67
N ARG A 364 -8.79 -4.28 31.20
CA ARG A 364 -7.83 -3.33 31.76
C ARG A 364 -7.36 -2.31 30.73
N ILE A 365 -7.01 -2.76 29.51
CA ILE A 365 -6.49 -1.87 28.46
C ILE A 365 -7.55 -0.85 28.03
N TYR A 366 -8.79 -1.26 27.77
CA TYR A 366 -9.86 -0.32 27.43
C TYR A 366 -10.24 0.60 28.60
N ALA A 367 -10.18 0.12 29.86
CA ALA A 367 -10.37 0.97 31.04
C ALA A 367 -9.29 2.06 31.14
N ASP A 368 -8.03 1.70 30.91
CA ASP A 368 -6.90 2.64 30.93
C ASP A 368 -6.97 3.64 29.76
N MET A 369 -7.37 3.20 28.56
CA MET A 369 -7.67 4.10 27.43
C MET A 369 -8.80 5.08 27.74
N THR A 370 -9.82 4.64 28.49
CA THR A 370 -10.94 5.48 28.91
C THR A 370 -10.51 6.52 29.95
N ARG A 371 -9.56 6.16 30.83
CA ARG A 371 -8.90 7.08 31.78
C ARG A 371 -7.88 8.02 31.13
N GLY A 372 -7.66 7.91 29.81
CA GLY A 372 -6.76 8.77 29.06
C GLY A 372 -5.28 8.35 29.12
N LYS A 373 -4.96 7.14 29.60
CA LYS A 373 -3.59 6.62 29.52
C LYS A 373 -3.22 6.36 28.05
N ARG A 374 -1.94 6.57 27.74
CA ARG A 374 -1.42 6.36 26.38
C ARG A 374 -1.11 4.88 26.17
N ILE A 375 -1.78 4.27 25.21
CA ILE A 375 -1.52 2.89 24.78
C ILE A 375 -1.03 2.91 23.34
N MET A 376 -0.02 2.11 23.03
CA MET A 376 0.58 1.96 21.71
C MET A 376 0.64 0.49 21.31
N THR A 377 0.92 0.22 20.04
CA THR A 377 1.09 -1.14 19.50
C THR A 377 2.46 -1.28 18.83
N ALA A 378 3.09 -2.44 18.95
CA ALA A 378 4.36 -2.76 18.29
C ALA A 378 4.31 -4.15 17.62
N GLN A 379 5.11 -4.35 16.57
CA GLN A 379 5.26 -5.65 15.91
C GLN A 379 6.27 -6.52 16.69
N ALA A 380 6.22 -7.84 16.47
CA ALA A 380 7.34 -8.72 16.77
C ALA A 380 8.64 -8.21 16.12
N SER A 381 9.77 -8.42 16.78
CA SER A 381 11.07 -8.04 16.23
C SER A 381 11.37 -8.85 14.96
N VAL A 382 12.39 -8.44 14.19
CA VAL A 382 12.87 -9.25 13.06
C VAL A 382 13.34 -10.62 13.56
N PHE A 383 14.06 -10.66 14.68
CA PHE A 383 14.59 -11.90 15.25
C PHE A 383 13.47 -12.87 15.67
N GLN A 384 12.48 -12.39 16.43
CA GLN A 384 11.33 -13.20 16.87
C GLN A 384 10.55 -13.78 15.67
N ARG A 385 10.35 -12.99 14.61
CA ARG A 385 9.69 -13.45 13.38
C ARG A 385 10.47 -14.58 12.71
N GLN A 386 11.78 -14.42 12.56
CA GLN A 386 12.65 -15.43 11.97
C GLN A 386 12.68 -16.72 12.79
N GLU A 387 12.73 -16.63 14.12
CA GLU A 387 12.64 -17.82 14.99
C GLU A 387 11.31 -18.55 14.84
N THR A 388 10.20 -17.81 14.70
CA THR A 388 8.89 -18.40 14.43
C THR A 388 8.86 -19.12 13.08
N PHE A 389 9.48 -18.54 12.04
CA PHE A 389 9.60 -19.18 10.73
C PHE A 389 10.45 -20.46 10.78
N ARG A 390 11.60 -20.42 11.48
CA ARG A 390 12.46 -21.59 11.70
C ARG A 390 11.73 -22.70 12.44
N LYS A 391 10.98 -22.36 13.49
CA LYS A 391 10.12 -23.32 14.21
C LYS A 391 9.13 -23.99 13.26
N MET A 392 8.39 -23.19 12.49
CA MET A 392 7.37 -23.71 11.58
C MET A 392 7.98 -24.57 10.46
N LEU A 393 9.12 -24.19 9.89
CA LEU A 393 9.83 -24.99 8.89
C LEU A 393 10.55 -26.22 9.47
N GLY A 394 10.78 -26.26 10.79
CA GLY A 394 11.21 -27.47 11.48
C GLY A 394 10.05 -28.41 11.82
N GLN A 395 8.83 -27.88 11.90
CA GLN A 395 7.60 -28.64 12.21
C GLN A 395 6.79 -29.01 10.97
N TYR A 396 7.00 -28.39 9.81
CA TYR A 396 6.23 -28.64 8.60
C TYR A 396 7.14 -28.59 7.37
N ASP A 397 6.89 -29.46 6.39
CA ASP A 397 7.64 -29.45 5.13
C ASP A 397 7.33 -28.19 4.32
N ARG A 398 6.06 -27.76 4.37
CA ARG A 398 5.51 -26.61 3.67
C ARG A 398 4.72 -25.71 4.63
N VAL A 399 4.88 -24.40 4.49
CA VAL A 399 4.29 -23.38 5.36
C VAL A 399 3.61 -22.30 4.51
N LEU A 400 2.40 -21.88 4.90
CA LEU A 400 1.70 -20.74 4.33
C LEU A 400 1.51 -19.67 5.41
N TYR A 401 2.09 -18.49 5.18
CA TYR A 401 1.94 -17.34 6.06
C TYR A 401 0.95 -16.32 5.47
N LEU A 402 -0.20 -16.18 6.13
CA LEU A 402 -1.23 -15.19 5.83
C LEU A 402 -0.98 -13.91 6.64
N CYS A 403 -0.24 -12.97 6.05
CA CYS A 403 0.16 -11.72 6.70
C CYS A 403 -0.99 -10.72 6.78
N VAL A 404 -1.06 -9.98 7.88
CA VAL A 404 -1.76 -8.69 7.94
C VAL A 404 -1.26 -7.76 6.82
N GLY A 405 -2.17 -6.97 6.26
CA GLY A 405 -1.90 -6.16 5.07
C GLY A 405 -0.65 -5.28 5.19
N SER A 406 0.19 -5.25 4.15
CA SER A 406 1.46 -4.48 4.11
C SER A 406 1.30 -2.96 4.33
N VAL A 407 0.09 -2.41 4.12
CA VAL A 407 -0.22 -1.01 4.46
C VAL A 407 -0.27 -0.75 5.97
N TYR A 408 -0.53 -1.80 6.76
CA TYR A 408 -0.65 -1.72 8.22
C TYR A 408 0.67 -2.04 8.92
N THR A 409 1.40 -3.07 8.45
CA THR A 409 2.64 -3.56 9.07
C THR A 409 3.73 -3.84 8.04
N GLY A 410 4.99 -3.96 8.50
CA GLY A 410 6.12 -4.38 7.65
C GLY A 410 6.34 -5.89 7.64
N ASN A 411 5.39 -6.69 8.15
CA ASN A 411 5.58 -8.13 8.36
C ASN A 411 5.76 -8.87 7.03
N TYR A 412 4.96 -8.51 6.02
CA TYR A 412 5.05 -9.09 4.68
C TYR A 412 6.44 -8.93 4.05
N ASP A 413 6.96 -7.69 4.01
CA ASP A 413 8.27 -7.40 3.43
C ASP A 413 9.41 -8.14 4.14
N VAL A 414 9.34 -8.24 5.48
CA VAL A 414 10.33 -8.97 6.28
C VAL A 414 10.29 -10.47 5.98
N ALA A 415 9.09 -11.05 5.88
CA ALA A 415 8.91 -12.48 5.61
C ALA A 415 9.35 -12.84 4.19
N VAL A 416 8.90 -12.10 3.17
CA VAL A 416 9.30 -12.32 1.77
C VAL A 416 10.82 -12.23 1.60
N ARG A 417 11.44 -11.21 2.21
CA ARG A 417 12.89 -11.06 2.17
C ARG A 417 13.61 -12.22 2.85
N TRP A 418 13.13 -12.67 4.01
CA TRP A 418 13.73 -13.80 4.70
C TRP A 418 13.61 -15.11 3.91
N VAL A 419 12.46 -15.37 3.29
CA VAL A 419 12.25 -16.53 2.41
C VAL A 419 13.22 -16.50 1.23
N ALA A 420 13.39 -15.34 0.58
CA ALA A 420 14.30 -15.17 -0.54
C ALA A 420 15.77 -15.33 -0.13
N ASP A 421 16.19 -14.67 0.95
CA ASP A 421 17.58 -14.67 1.44
C ASP A 421 18.03 -16.09 1.90
N ASN A 422 17.09 -16.99 2.20
CA ASN A 422 17.38 -18.37 2.63
C ASN A 422 16.99 -19.44 1.58
N GLY A 423 16.54 -19.06 0.38
CA GLY A 423 16.16 -20.01 -0.67
C GLY A 423 14.97 -20.91 -0.32
N LEU A 424 14.00 -20.38 0.44
CA LEU A 424 12.88 -21.15 1.02
C LEU A 424 11.58 -21.05 0.20
N SER A 425 11.61 -20.52 -1.01
CA SER A 425 10.40 -20.23 -1.81
C SER A 425 9.53 -21.45 -2.08
N GLU A 426 10.10 -22.66 -2.12
CA GLU A 426 9.33 -23.91 -2.31
C GLU A 426 8.75 -24.48 -1.00
N ARG A 427 9.23 -23.98 0.16
CA ARG A 427 8.85 -24.47 1.49
C ARG A 427 8.00 -23.48 2.28
N MET A 428 8.08 -22.18 1.98
CA MET A 428 7.32 -21.16 2.69
C MET A 428 6.76 -20.13 1.71
N HIS A 429 5.43 -20.08 1.62
CA HIS A 429 4.70 -19.10 0.83
C HIS A 429 4.17 -18.00 1.74
N VAL A 430 4.26 -16.75 1.29
CA VAL A 430 3.86 -15.57 2.07
C VAL A 430 2.81 -14.80 1.27
N VAL A 431 1.61 -14.67 1.84
CA VAL A 431 0.48 -13.97 1.22
C VAL A 431 0.24 -12.64 1.94
N ASP A 432 0.31 -11.54 1.21
CA ASP A 432 -0.22 -10.26 1.67
C ASP A 432 -1.74 -10.30 1.56
N THR A 433 -2.43 -10.46 2.69
CA THR A 433 -3.90 -10.57 2.67
C THR A 433 -4.59 -9.24 2.38
N GLY A 434 -3.88 -8.11 2.51
CA GLY A 434 -4.50 -6.78 2.50
C GLY A 434 -5.56 -6.58 3.60
N ALA A 435 -5.65 -7.49 4.56
CA ALA A 435 -6.66 -7.57 5.60
C ALA A 435 -6.06 -7.32 6.99
N ALA A 436 -6.92 -6.98 7.96
CA ALA A 436 -6.59 -6.85 9.38
C ALA A 436 -7.84 -7.24 10.19
N SER A 437 -7.72 -7.34 11.52
CA SER A 437 -8.86 -7.63 12.41
C SER A 437 -9.68 -8.85 11.96
N GLY A 438 -11.00 -8.78 11.98
CA GLY A 438 -11.90 -9.89 11.74
C GLY A 438 -11.83 -10.41 10.32
N ARG A 439 -11.49 -9.56 9.33
CA ARG A 439 -11.29 -10.02 7.95
C ARG A 439 -10.12 -10.99 7.87
N LEU A 440 -8.99 -10.65 8.49
CA LEU A 440 -7.81 -11.52 8.54
C LEU A 440 -8.12 -12.81 9.28
N GLY A 441 -8.84 -12.73 10.41
CA GLY A 441 -9.29 -13.89 11.18
C GLY A 441 -10.13 -14.85 10.38
N LEU A 442 -11.17 -14.33 9.72
CA LEU A 442 -12.08 -15.15 8.92
C LEU A 442 -11.38 -15.80 7.71
N ILE A 443 -10.43 -15.09 7.09
CA ILE A 443 -9.58 -15.66 6.03
C ILE A 443 -8.75 -16.82 6.59
N ALA A 444 -7.99 -16.58 7.68
CA ALA A 444 -7.10 -17.58 8.24
C ALA A 444 -7.85 -18.81 8.76
N GLU A 445 -8.99 -18.63 9.43
CA GLU A 445 -9.81 -19.76 9.87
C GLU A 445 -10.33 -20.60 8.70
N THR A 446 -10.75 -19.95 7.61
CA THR A 446 -11.29 -20.65 6.45
C THR A 446 -10.20 -21.40 5.70
N VAL A 447 -9.02 -20.80 5.55
CA VAL A 447 -7.86 -21.46 4.92
C VAL A 447 -7.36 -22.63 5.77
N ALA A 448 -7.30 -22.50 7.10
CA ALA A 448 -6.89 -23.58 7.98
C ALA A 448 -7.85 -24.79 7.91
N LEU A 449 -9.16 -24.54 7.80
CA LEU A 449 -10.13 -25.61 7.57
C LEU A 449 -9.92 -26.31 6.22
N ALA A 450 -9.59 -25.54 5.17
CA ALA A 450 -9.32 -26.08 3.84
C ALA A 450 -8.00 -26.88 3.78
N ALA A 451 -7.00 -26.53 4.60
CA ALA A 451 -5.71 -27.22 4.70
C ALA A 451 -5.85 -28.69 5.16
N GLY A 452 -6.98 -29.07 5.78
CA GLY A 452 -7.29 -30.47 6.08
C GLY A 452 -7.60 -31.32 4.83
N THR A 453 -7.96 -30.67 3.72
CA THR A 453 -8.31 -31.33 2.44
C THR A 453 -7.33 -31.00 1.31
N LEU A 454 -6.86 -29.76 1.23
CA LEU A 454 -5.95 -29.26 0.21
C LEU A 454 -4.52 -29.36 0.75
N LYS A 455 -3.78 -30.33 0.23
CA LYS A 455 -2.43 -30.69 0.70
C LYS A 455 -1.31 -29.99 -0.07
N ASP A 456 -1.62 -29.38 -1.21
CA ASP A 456 -0.66 -28.62 -1.99
C ASP A 456 -0.66 -27.12 -1.58
N PRO A 457 0.49 -26.52 -1.21
CA PRO A 457 0.58 -25.11 -0.82
C PRO A 457 0.15 -24.15 -1.91
N ALA A 458 0.38 -24.47 -3.18
CA ALA A 458 -0.05 -23.60 -4.27
C ALA A 458 -1.58 -23.65 -4.44
N GLU A 459 -2.20 -24.83 -4.30
CA GLU A 459 -3.66 -24.97 -4.24
C GLU A 459 -4.26 -24.25 -3.03
N LEU A 460 -3.62 -24.37 -1.86
CA LEU A 460 -4.07 -23.73 -0.63
C LEU A 460 -3.87 -22.21 -0.66
N GLU A 461 -2.78 -21.72 -1.25
CA GLU A 461 -2.56 -20.30 -1.54
C GLU A 461 -3.62 -19.78 -2.52
N ALA A 462 -3.89 -20.50 -3.60
CA ALA A 462 -4.94 -20.14 -4.55
C ALA A 462 -6.32 -20.10 -3.87
N HIS A 463 -6.59 -21.05 -2.97
CA HIS A 463 -7.80 -21.03 -2.14
C HIS A 463 -7.81 -19.80 -1.22
N ALA A 464 -6.71 -19.49 -0.53
CA ALA A 464 -6.58 -18.31 0.31
C ALA A 464 -6.84 -17.01 -0.45
N LEU A 465 -6.29 -16.85 -1.66
CA LEU A 465 -6.53 -15.69 -2.52
C LEU A 465 -8.01 -15.53 -2.92
N LYS A 466 -8.73 -16.64 -3.17
CA LYS A 466 -10.19 -16.62 -3.40
C LYS A 466 -10.94 -16.14 -2.16
N ILE A 467 -10.60 -16.67 -0.99
CA ILE A 467 -11.21 -16.25 0.29
C ILE A 467 -10.92 -14.77 0.57
N ILE A 468 -9.70 -14.28 0.30
CA ILE A 468 -9.33 -12.86 0.45
C ILE A 468 -10.24 -11.96 -0.41
N GLY A 469 -10.51 -12.37 -1.66
CA GLY A 469 -11.38 -11.62 -2.59
C GLY A 469 -12.85 -11.61 -2.18
N ALA A 470 -13.34 -12.72 -1.62
CA ALA A 470 -14.74 -12.88 -1.22
C ALA A 470 -15.04 -12.36 0.20
N CYS A 471 -14.02 -12.22 1.05
CA CYS A 471 -14.17 -11.77 2.44
C CYS A 471 -14.18 -10.24 2.51
N ASP A 472 -15.17 -9.66 3.19
CA ASP A 472 -15.28 -8.22 3.42
C ASP A 472 -15.49 -7.92 4.92
N GLU A 473 -15.25 -6.68 5.34
CA GLU A 473 -15.38 -6.28 6.75
C GLU A 473 -15.82 -4.82 6.92
N LEU A 474 -16.70 -4.63 7.91
CA LEU A 474 -17.20 -3.34 8.36
C LEU A 474 -16.85 -3.13 9.83
N LEU A 475 -16.22 -1.99 10.14
CA LEU A 475 -15.87 -1.57 11.50
C LEU A 475 -16.65 -0.33 11.88
N PHE A 476 -17.28 -0.38 13.04
CA PHE A 476 -18.24 0.60 13.54
C PHE A 476 -17.67 1.31 14.77
N LEU A 477 -17.09 2.48 14.55
CA LEU A 477 -16.37 3.21 15.59
C LEU A 477 -17.32 4.05 16.45
N ASN A 478 -16.98 4.19 17.73
CA ASN A 478 -17.69 5.07 18.65
C ASN A 478 -17.15 6.50 18.65
N GLN A 479 -15.83 6.68 18.61
CA GLN A 479 -15.15 7.99 18.63
C GLN A 479 -13.99 8.03 17.63
N LEU A 480 -13.74 9.19 17.03
CA LEU A 480 -12.70 9.41 16.03
C LEU A 480 -11.32 9.72 16.62
N LYS A 481 -11.26 10.20 17.87
CA LYS A 481 -9.99 10.57 18.53
C LYS A 481 -8.95 9.44 18.55
N TYR A 482 -9.36 8.19 18.76
CA TYR A 482 -8.43 7.05 18.85
C TYR A 482 -7.73 6.77 17.51
N LEU A 483 -8.47 6.88 16.40
CA LEU A 483 -7.92 6.67 15.06
C LEU A 483 -6.95 7.80 14.65
N ALA A 484 -7.19 9.02 15.14
CA ALA A 484 -6.29 10.16 14.95
C ALA A 484 -5.04 10.08 15.84
N MET A 485 -5.16 9.57 17.07
CA MET A 485 -4.03 9.31 17.97
C MET A 485 -3.08 8.25 17.40
N GLY A 486 -3.63 7.22 16.74
CA GLY A 486 -2.86 6.21 16.02
C GLY A 486 -2.18 6.68 14.72
N GLY A 487 -2.33 7.96 14.33
CA GLY A 487 -1.72 8.52 13.13
C GLY A 487 -2.35 8.05 11.81
N ARG A 488 -3.49 7.35 11.87
CA ARG A 488 -4.21 6.81 10.72
C ARG A 488 -5.30 7.76 10.18
N MET A 489 -5.43 8.96 10.77
CA MET A 489 -6.29 10.06 10.29
C MET A 489 -5.76 11.44 10.74
N SER A 490 -6.13 12.52 10.03
CA SER A 490 -5.75 13.90 10.38
C SER A 490 -6.37 14.36 11.71
N ARG A 491 -5.54 14.90 12.63
CA ARG A 491 -5.96 15.41 13.96
C ARG A 491 -6.99 16.55 13.90
N THR A 492 -6.99 17.38 12.86
CA THR A 492 -7.96 18.47 12.70
C THR A 492 -9.35 17.97 12.27
N GLY A 493 -9.43 16.81 11.61
CA GLY A 493 -10.69 16.20 11.20
C GLY A 493 -11.39 15.41 12.31
N SER A 494 -10.65 14.85 13.28
CA SER A 494 -11.23 14.09 14.40
C SER A 494 -11.92 14.97 15.43
N VAL A 495 -11.33 16.13 15.77
CA VAL A 495 -11.90 17.06 16.76
C VAL A 495 -13.26 17.59 16.32
N ALA A 496 -13.40 17.95 15.04
CA ALA A 496 -14.68 18.40 14.48
C ALA A 496 -15.73 17.29 14.40
N GLY A 497 -15.33 16.04 14.19
CA GLY A 497 -16.26 14.90 14.10
C GLY A 497 -16.78 14.43 15.47
N ASP A 498 -15.92 14.37 16.48
CA ASP A 498 -16.31 14.00 17.85
C ASP A 498 -17.22 15.06 18.48
N MET A 499 -16.95 16.35 18.21
CA MET A 499 -17.79 17.47 18.64
C MET A 499 -19.21 17.45 18.04
N LEU A 500 -19.41 16.75 16.91
CA LEU A 500 -20.72 16.59 16.25
C LEU A 500 -21.43 15.28 16.62
N SER A 501 -20.88 14.45 17.54
CA SER A 501 -21.44 13.14 17.93
C SER A 501 -21.67 12.20 16.75
N ILE A 502 -20.75 12.23 15.79
CA ILE A 502 -20.84 11.48 14.55
C ILE A 502 -20.08 10.14 14.68
N ARG A 503 -20.73 9.03 14.34
CA ARG A 503 -20.17 7.66 14.40
C ARG A 503 -19.77 7.14 13.02
N PRO A 504 -18.47 6.92 12.74
CA PRO A 504 -18.00 6.47 11.44
C PRO A 504 -18.19 4.97 11.23
N ILE A 505 -18.33 4.58 9.96
CA ILE A 505 -18.24 3.19 9.51
C ILE A 505 -17.08 3.12 8.52
N ILE A 506 -16.10 2.27 8.82
CA ILE A 506 -14.89 2.12 8.01
C ILE A 506 -14.72 0.66 7.57
N SER A 507 -13.88 0.42 6.58
CA SER A 507 -13.49 -0.91 6.15
C SER A 507 -11.98 -0.93 5.89
N PRO A 508 -11.25 -1.94 6.39
CA PRO A 508 -9.84 -2.10 6.10
C PRO A 508 -9.63 -2.67 4.68
N ARG A 509 -8.86 -1.95 3.87
CA ARG A 509 -8.56 -2.29 2.48
C ARG A 509 -7.04 -2.30 2.26
N ALA A 510 -6.61 -2.88 1.14
CA ALA A 510 -5.20 -2.92 0.74
C ALA A 510 -4.55 -1.54 0.52
N ASN A 511 -5.31 -0.44 0.54
CA ASN A 511 -4.80 0.95 0.48
C ASN A 511 -4.96 1.73 1.81
N GLY A 512 -5.41 1.07 2.88
CA GLY A 512 -5.63 1.63 4.21
C GLY A 512 -7.09 1.56 4.67
N ALA A 513 -7.39 2.19 5.81
CA ALA A 513 -8.75 2.28 6.32
C ALA A 513 -9.58 3.24 5.46
N GLN A 514 -10.59 2.72 4.77
CA GLN A 514 -11.51 3.51 3.95
C GLN A 514 -12.77 3.85 4.74
N LYS A 515 -13.11 5.14 4.78
CA LYS A 515 -14.38 5.59 5.34
C LYS A 515 -15.52 5.25 4.36
N LEU A 516 -16.46 4.43 4.79
CA LEU A 516 -17.60 4.01 3.99
C LEU A 516 -18.83 4.87 4.23
N ALA A 517 -19.13 5.15 5.49
CA ALA A 517 -20.34 5.87 5.87
C ALA A 517 -20.17 6.59 7.21
N THR A 518 -21.24 7.28 7.61
CA THR A 518 -21.27 8.11 8.81
C THR A 518 -22.70 8.17 9.32
N VAL A 519 -22.90 7.79 10.58
CA VAL A 519 -24.22 7.70 11.20
C VAL A 519 -24.23 8.43 12.55
N ARG A 520 -25.42 8.67 13.12
CA ARG A 520 -25.57 9.47 14.35
C ARG A 520 -25.58 8.64 15.64
N ASN A 521 -25.95 7.36 15.56
CA ASN A 521 -26.16 6.50 16.73
C ASN A 521 -25.95 5.03 16.39
N SER A 522 -26.04 4.16 17.40
CA SER A 522 -25.88 2.69 17.23
C SER A 522 -26.91 2.10 16.28
N ASP A 523 -28.16 2.56 16.31
CA ASP A 523 -29.22 2.04 15.43
C ASP A 523 -28.94 2.33 13.95
N GLY A 524 -28.29 3.47 13.66
CA GLY A 524 -27.78 3.77 12.32
C GLY A 524 -26.67 2.81 11.88
N GLN A 525 -25.79 2.39 12.81
CA GLN A 525 -24.74 1.41 12.53
C GLN A 525 -25.34 0.04 12.22
N ILE A 526 -26.28 -0.42 13.06
CA ILE A 526 -26.97 -1.70 12.89
C ILE A 526 -27.73 -1.75 11.56
N ARG A 527 -28.52 -0.71 11.24
CA ARG A 527 -29.25 -0.64 9.96
C ARG A 527 -28.30 -0.68 8.76
N TYR A 528 -27.16 -0.02 8.83
CA TYR A 528 -26.17 -0.09 7.76
C TYR A 528 -25.61 -1.50 7.58
N ALA A 529 -25.29 -2.18 8.68
CA ALA A 529 -24.80 -3.56 8.66
C ALA A 529 -25.83 -4.53 8.05
N VAL A 530 -27.09 -4.45 8.51
CA VAL A 530 -28.20 -5.28 8.00
C VAL A 530 -28.41 -5.04 6.50
N ASN A 531 -28.53 -3.78 6.08
CA ASN A 531 -28.73 -3.46 4.67
C ASN A 531 -27.56 -3.95 3.78
N ARG A 532 -26.33 -3.94 4.31
CA ARG A 532 -25.15 -4.48 3.59
C ARG A 532 -25.31 -5.97 3.34
N LEU A 533 -25.68 -6.74 4.37
CA LEU A 533 -25.85 -8.19 4.29
C LEU A 533 -27.03 -8.59 3.42
N GLU A 534 -28.19 -7.93 3.57
CA GLU A 534 -29.38 -8.22 2.76
C GLU A 534 -29.12 -8.01 1.27
N ARG A 535 -28.35 -6.97 0.93
CA ARG A 535 -27.94 -6.68 -0.45
C ARG A 535 -27.00 -7.75 -1.02
N GLU A 536 -26.14 -8.36 -0.21
CA GLU A 536 -25.16 -9.33 -0.69
C GLU A 536 -25.64 -10.77 -0.70
N PHE A 537 -26.39 -11.20 0.31
CA PHE A 537 -26.65 -12.63 0.55
C PHE A 537 -28.13 -13.00 0.43
N GLY A 538 -29.05 -12.04 0.49
CA GLY A 538 -30.48 -12.34 0.62
C GLY A 538 -30.79 -13.24 1.82
N LYS A 539 -31.98 -13.86 1.85
CA LYS A 539 -32.45 -14.66 3.01
C LYS A 539 -32.07 -16.15 2.96
N THR A 540 -31.67 -16.66 1.79
CA THR A 540 -31.48 -18.11 1.55
C THR A 540 -30.02 -18.55 1.65
N ALA A 541 -29.06 -17.63 1.56
CA ALA A 541 -27.64 -17.92 1.68
C ALA A 541 -27.22 -18.18 3.13
N SER A 542 -26.14 -18.95 3.30
CA SER A 542 -25.56 -19.33 4.58
C SER A 542 -24.15 -18.73 4.77
N PRO A 543 -24.00 -17.39 4.80
CA PRO A 543 -22.69 -16.76 4.93
C PRO A 543 -22.04 -17.08 6.28
N ARG A 544 -20.72 -17.08 6.32
CA ARG A 544 -19.96 -17.07 7.58
C ARG A 544 -19.77 -15.62 8.01
N ILE A 545 -20.15 -15.29 9.23
CA ILE A 545 -20.08 -13.93 9.78
C ILE A 545 -19.33 -13.98 11.10
N LEU A 546 -18.30 -13.16 11.21
CA LEU A 546 -17.53 -12.93 12.42
C LEU A 546 -17.91 -11.54 12.97
N LEU A 547 -18.58 -11.53 14.11
CA LEU A 547 -18.90 -10.30 14.85
C LEU A 547 -17.82 -10.03 15.89
N GLU A 548 -17.33 -8.81 15.90
CA GLU A 548 -16.26 -8.38 16.79
C GLU A 548 -16.75 -7.36 17.80
N TYR A 549 -16.20 -7.39 19.02
CA TYR A 549 -16.52 -6.43 20.08
C TYR A 549 -15.27 -5.93 20.81
N SER A 550 -15.27 -4.68 21.28
CA SER A 550 -14.22 -4.17 22.17
C SER A 550 -14.54 -4.51 23.64
N ASP A 551 -15.20 -3.61 24.34
CA ASP A 551 -15.62 -3.63 25.75
C ASP A 551 -17.17 -3.69 25.86
N ASN A 552 -17.84 -3.94 24.73
CA ASN A 552 -19.29 -3.87 24.56
C ASN A 552 -19.93 -5.23 24.19
N ARG A 553 -19.30 -6.35 24.58
CA ARG A 553 -19.75 -7.72 24.26
C ARG A 553 -21.24 -7.95 24.50
N ALA A 554 -21.72 -7.62 25.70
CA ALA A 554 -23.11 -7.82 26.10
C ALA A 554 -24.08 -7.07 25.18
N TRP A 555 -23.70 -5.85 24.77
CA TRP A 555 -24.50 -5.04 23.88
C TRP A 555 -24.52 -5.59 22.44
N VAL A 556 -23.37 -6.00 21.89
CA VAL A 556 -23.31 -6.62 20.55
C VAL A 556 -24.14 -7.90 20.50
N ALA A 557 -24.03 -8.75 21.54
CA ALA A 557 -24.80 -9.99 21.64
C ALA A 557 -26.32 -9.75 21.74
N ALA A 558 -26.75 -8.77 22.54
CA ALA A 558 -28.17 -8.51 22.78
C ALA A 558 -28.86 -7.65 21.71
N SER A 559 -28.12 -6.75 21.04
CA SER A 559 -28.70 -5.73 20.16
C SER A 559 -28.35 -5.92 18.69
N VAL A 560 -27.13 -6.37 18.36
CA VAL A 560 -26.65 -6.47 16.98
C VAL A 560 -26.92 -7.86 16.40
N MET A 561 -26.50 -8.90 17.12
CA MET A 561 -26.59 -10.28 16.64
C MET A 561 -28.03 -10.72 16.29
N PRO A 562 -29.10 -10.37 17.06
CA PRO A 562 -30.47 -10.74 16.69
C PRO A 562 -30.92 -10.13 15.37
N GLN A 563 -30.52 -8.88 15.09
CA GLN A 563 -30.86 -8.16 13.85
C GLN A 563 -30.19 -8.81 12.64
N ILE A 564 -28.93 -9.24 12.79
CA ILE A 564 -28.19 -9.97 11.75
C ILE A 564 -28.80 -11.36 11.52
N ARG A 565 -29.19 -12.08 12.58
CA ARG A 565 -29.89 -13.37 12.45
C ARG A 565 -31.25 -13.22 11.75
N GLN A 566 -31.96 -12.12 11.99
CA GLN A 566 -33.22 -11.85 11.30
C GLN A 566 -33.01 -11.58 9.81
N ALA A 567 -31.96 -10.84 9.45
CA ALA A 567 -31.61 -10.52 8.07
C ALA A 567 -31.10 -11.75 7.30
N CYS A 568 -30.25 -12.56 7.93
CA CYS A 568 -29.65 -13.77 7.35
C CYS A 568 -29.86 -14.98 8.29
N PRO A 569 -31.03 -15.64 8.25
CA PRO A 569 -31.38 -16.73 9.19
C PRO A 569 -30.45 -17.95 9.14
N ARG A 570 -29.80 -18.20 8.00
CA ARG A 570 -28.89 -19.32 7.78
C ARG A 570 -27.41 -18.97 7.98
N ALA A 571 -27.10 -17.75 8.41
CA ALA A 571 -25.71 -17.34 8.63
C ALA A 571 -25.08 -18.12 9.80
N ASN A 572 -23.84 -18.56 9.61
CA ASN A 572 -23.01 -19.06 10.70
C ASN A 572 -22.31 -17.87 11.36
N ILE A 573 -22.77 -17.49 12.56
CA ILE A 573 -22.32 -16.29 13.26
C ILE A 573 -21.48 -16.65 14.48
N SER A 574 -20.24 -16.17 14.50
CA SER A 574 -19.34 -16.23 15.66
C SER A 574 -19.18 -14.85 16.27
N LEU A 575 -19.12 -14.77 17.60
CA LEU A 575 -18.87 -13.53 18.35
C LEU A 575 -17.52 -13.60 19.05
N VAL A 576 -16.58 -12.76 18.65
CA VAL A 576 -15.18 -12.78 19.12
C VAL A 576 -14.74 -11.39 19.60
N PRO A 577 -13.74 -11.30 20.50
CA PRO A 577 -13.14 -10.01 20.81
C PRO A 577 -12.45 -9.45 19.56
N LEU A 578 -12.56 -8.14 19.36
CA LEU A 578 -11.77 -7.38 18.41
C LEU A 578 -10.28 -7.55 18.77
N SER A 579 -9.41 -7.71 17.77
CA SER A 579 -7.97 -7.73 18.04
C SER A 579 -7.58 -6.45 18.77
N LEU A 580 -6.86 -6.56 19.88
CA LEU A 580 -6.46 -5.44 20.72
C LEU A 580 -5.52 -4.48 19.99
N THR A 581 -4.71 -4.98 19.04
CA THR A 581 -3.93 -4.13 18.14
C THR A 581 -4.84 -3.22 17.35
N SER A 582 -5.92 -3.75 16.75
CA SER A 582 -6.95 -2.94 16.08
C SER A 582 -7.70 -2.06 17.08
N GLY A 583 -8.09 -2.61 18.23
CA GLY A 583 -8.86 -1.97 19.28
C GLY A 583 -8.17 -0.77 19.92
N VAL A 584 -6.86 -0.78 20.09
CA VAL A 584 -6.09 0.38 20.56
C VAL A 584 -6.18 1.56 19.59
N HIS A 585 -6.26 1.28 18.28
CA HIS A 585 -6.41 2.33 17.25
C HIS A 585 -7.88 2.74 17.02
N MET A 586 -8.85 1.86 17.30
CA MET A 586 -10.27 2.13 17.06
C MET A 586 -10.99 2.69 18.30
N GLY A 587 -10.56 2.28 19.49
CA GLY A 587 -11.02 2.76 20.79
C GLY A 587 -12.19 1.98 21.39
N PRO A 588 -12.50 2.23 22.69
CA PRO A 588 -13.64 1.67 23.39
C PRO A 588 -14.99 1.99 22.72
N GLY A 589 -15.92 1.04 22.82
CA GLY A 589 -17.25 1.04 22.21
C GLY A 589 -17.29 0.64 20.73
N THR A 590 -16.17 0.20 20.14
CA THR A 590 -16.11 -0.25 18.74
C THR A 590 -16.66 -1.66 18.59
N TRP A 591 -17.33 -1.95 17.47
CA TRP A 591 -17.68 -3.31 17.08
C TRP A 591 -17.43 -3.51 15.58
N GLY A 592 -17.29 -4.76 15.14
CA GLY A 592 -16.95 -5.13 13.77
C GLY A 592 -17.82 -6.25 13.23
N MET A 593 -17.84 -6.39 11.90
CA MET A 593 -18.53 -7.45 11.18
C MET A 593 -17.72 -7.81 9.94
N ALA A 594 -16.97 -8.90 10.01
CA ALA A 594 -16.35 -9.54 8.86
C ALA A 594 -17.26 -10.66 8.35
N PHE A 595 -17.32 -10.87 7.04
CA PHE A 595 -18.22 -11.87 6.46
C PHE A 595 -17.70 -12.43 5.13
N LEU A 596 -18.13 -13.66 4.85
CA LEU A 596 -17.79 -14.45 3.67
C LEU A 596 -19.07 -15.14 3.14
N PRO A 597 -19.29 -15.22 1.82
CA PRO A 597 -20.37 -16.04 1.24
C PRO A 597 -20.29 -17.51 1.72
N GLY A 598 -21.43 -18.20 1.83
CA GLY A 598 -21.51 -19.62 2.21
C GLY A 598 -20.96 -20.59 1.13
N GLU A 599 -21.03 -21.92 1.39
CA GLU A 599 -20.45 -23.05 0.61
C GLU A 599 -20.04 -22.68 -0.82
N LEU A 600 -18.73 -22.53 -1.05
CA LEU A 600 -18.14 -22.45 -2.38
C LEU A 600 -18.20 -23.87 -2.97
N THR A 601 -19.22 -24.21 -3.77
CA THR A 601 -19.37 -25.55 -4.35
C THR A 601 -18.41 -25.79 -5.51
N GLN A 602 -18.12 -27.05 -5.86
CA GLN A 602 -17.29 -27.41 -7.02
C GLN A 602 -17.82 -26.85 -8.36
N GLY A 603 -19.11 -26.48 -8.43
CA GLY A 603 -19.73 -25.80 -9.57
C GLY A 603 -19.51 -24.28 -9.56
N ASP A 604 -19.50 -23.65 -8.39
CA ASP A 604 -19.09 -22.25 -8.21
C ASP A 604 -17.58 -22.04 -8.46
N ILE A 605 -16.81 -23.14 -8.49
CA ILE A 605 -15.42 -23.17 -8.96
C ILE A 605 -15.32 -22.93 -10.48
N ASN A 606 -16.39 -23.22 -11.25
CA ASN A 606 -16.39 -23.17 -12.72
C ASN A 606 -17.30 -22.10 -13.35
N GLU A 607 -18.38 -21.66 -12.69
CA GLU A 607 -19.30 -20.64 -13.24
C GLU A 607 -19.32 -19.38 -12.37
N GLY A 608 -18.69 -18.33 -12.88
CA GLY A 608 -18.45 -17.09 -12.15
C GLY A 608 -19.71 -16.28 -11.82
N LEU A 609 -19.89 -15.99 -10.53
CA LEU A 609 -20.50 -14.74 -10.08
C LEU A 609 -19.42 -13.67 -10.00
N CYS A 610 -19.42 -12.84 -11.03
CA CYS A 610 -18.49 -11.76 -11.33
C CYS A 610 -18.43 -10.70 -10.23
N HIS A 611 -17.31 -10.64 -9.50
CA HIS A 611 -16.41 -9.48 -9.55
C HIS A 611 -15.08 -9.80 -8.83
N GLN A 612 -13.99 -9.65 -9.60
CA GLN A 612 -12.57 -9.84 -9.25
C GLN A 612 -12.03 -11.27 -9.48
N ASN A 613 -11.72 -11.51 -10.76
CA ASN A 613 -10.99 -12.66 -11.27
C ASN A 613 -9.70 -12.95 -10.46
N VAL A 614 -9.66 -14.08 -9.76
CA VAL A 614 -8.42 -14.72 -9.31
C VAL A 614 -7.82 -15.41 -10.52
N PHE A 615 -6.74 -14.84 -11.03
CA PHE A 615 -6.05 -15.35 -12.19
C PHE A 615 -4.97 -16.36 -11.80
N GLN A 616 -4.87 -17.43 -12.59
CA GLN A 616 -3.78 -18.41 -12.56
C GLN A 616 -2.40 -17.75 -12.79
N GLY A 617 -1.41 -18.18 -12.01
CA GLY A 617 -0.04 -18.49 -12.45
C GLY A 617 0.76 -17.46 -13.24
N GLY A 618 0.72 -16.18 -12.87
CA GLY A 618 1.45 -15.14 -13.59
C GLY A 618 2.32 -14.22 -12.71
N SER A 619 3.46 -13.74 -13.25
CA SER A 619 4.34 -12.75 -12.62
C SER A 619 3.79 -11.30 -12.57
N VAL A 620 3.89 -10.64 -11.41
CA VAL A 620 3.52 -9.22 -11.26
C VAL A 620 4.42 -8.31 -12.10
N MET A 621 3.87 -7.80 -13.21
CA MET A 621 4.57 -6.84 -14.09
C MET A 621 4.70 -5.44 -13.47
N LYS A 622 5.89 -4.83 -13.61
CA LYS A 622 6.14 -3.40 -13.36
C LYS A 622 6.04 -2.60 -14.64
N VAL A 623 4.99 -1.79 -14.74
CA VAL A 623 4.63 -1.00 -15.92
C VAL A 623 5.00 0.46 -15.72
N LEU A 624 5.81 1.01 -16.63
CA LEU A 624 6.08 2.45 -16.70
C LEU A 624 5.51 3.04 -18.00
N LEU A 625 4.59 3.99 -17.90
CA LEU A 625 4.04 4.70 -19.07
C LEU A 625 4.61 6.11 -19.17
N LEU A 626 5.04 6.49 -20.37
CA LEU A 626 5.71 7.75 -20.68
C LEU A 626 4.97 8.52 -21.77
N SER A 627 4.76 9.82 -21.56
CA SER A 627 4.42 10.76 -22.64
C SER A 627 5.64 11.57 -23.08
N MET A 628 5.58 12.07 -24.30
CA MET A 628 6.68 12.81 -24.91
C MET A 628 6.88 14.19 -24.30
N PRO A 629 8.13 14.66 -24.19
CA PRO A 629 8.45 15.95 -23.63
C PRO A 629 8.14 17.12 -24.57
N ASP A 630 7.91 16.88 -25.86
CA ASP A 630 7.84 17.90 -26.91
C ASP A 630 6.64 18.86 -26.78
N VAL A 631 6.81 20.12 -27.19
CA VAL A 631 5.79 21.19 -27.14
C VAL A 631 5.58 21.85 -28.51
N ALA A 632 4.38 22.39 -28.72
CA ALA A 632 4.03 23.28 -29.83
C ALA A 632 3.23 24.48 -29.30
N PRO A 633 3.86 25.65 -29.04
CA PRO A 633 3.21 26.78 -28.39
C PRO A 633 2.39 27.61 -29.39
N LEU A 634 1.18 27.17 -29.68
CA LEU A 634 0.32 27.78 -30.71
C LEU A 634 -0.43 29.04 -30.26
N VAL A 635 -0.63 29.23 -28.95
CA VAL A 635 -1.38 30.37 -28.40
C VAL A 635 -0.47 31.41 -27.75
N ILE A 636 0.47 30.98 -26.91
CA ILE A 636 1.32 31.86 -26.09
C ILE A 636 2.78 31.41 -26.07
N HIS A 637 3.23 30.77 -24.99
CA HIS A 637 4.60 30.34 -24.79
C HIS A 637 4.62 28.89 -24.27
N GLN A 638 5.70 28.17 -24.57
CA GLN A 638 5.84 26.75 -24.22
C GLN A 638 5.70 26.46 -22.71
N GLU A 639 6.05 27.40 -21.85
CA GLU A 639 5.97 27.20 -20.40
C GLU A 639 4.62 27.51 -19.80
N ALA A 640 3.73 28.16 -20.55
CA ALA A 640 2.52 28.73 -20.01
C ALA A 640 1.36 27.74 -19.90
N VAL A 641 1.38 26.64 -20.66
CA VAL A 641 0.31 25.63 -20.66
C VAL A 641 0.92 24.26 -20.64
N HIS A 642 0.60 23.50 -19.59
CA HIS A 642 1.00 22.11 -19.43
C HIS A 642 -0.16 21.32 -18.84
N PHE A 643 -0.84 20.54 -19.68
CA PHE A 643 -1.85 19.59 -19.24
C PHE A 643 -1.22 18.22 -19.00
N PRO A 644 -1.75 17.43 -18.06
CA PRO A 644 -1.35 16.03 -17.94
C PRO A 644 -1.82 15.23 -19.15
N ASN A 645 -1.01 14.27 -19.58
CA ASN A 645 -1.39 13.34 -20.64
C ASN A 645 -2.49 12.37 -20.18
N LEU A 646 -3.70 12.53 -20.73
CA LEU A 646 -4.85 11.67 -20.39
C LEU A 646 -4.67 10.24 -20.90
N GLY A 647 -4.16 10.04 -22.12
CA GLY A 647 -4.12 8.72 -22.77
C GLY A 647 -3.35 7.71 -21.92
N ILE A 648 -2.13 8.03 -21.50
CA ILE A 648 -1.35 7.13 -20.63
C ILE A 648 -1.95 6.98 -19.23
N ALA A 649 -2.65 8.01 -18.73
CA ALA A 649 -3.33 7.94 -17.44
C ALA A 649 -4.57 7.03 -17.50
N SER A 650 -5.29 7.04 -18.62
CA SER A 650 -6.42 6.16 -18.92
C SER A 650 -5.97 4.71 -19.08
N ILE A 651 -4.95 4.47 -19.91
CA ILE A 651 -4.35 3.14 -20.08
C ILE A 651 -3.90 2.59 -18.72
N GLY A 652 -3.12 3.36 -17.96
CA GLY A 652 -2.65 2.94 -16.65
C GLY A 652 -3.78 2.68 -15.63
N GLY A 653 -4.89 3.42 -15.73
CA GLY A 653 -6.06 3.26 -14.86
C GLY A 653 -6.87 1.98 -15.14
N ASN A 654 -6.72 1.40 -16.33
CA ASN A 654 -7.44 0.23 -16.79
C ASN A 654 -6.60 -1.06 -16.76
N ILE A 655 -5.32 -0.98 -16.40
CA ILE A 655 -4.49 -2.16 -16.12
C ILE A 655 -4.96 -2.82 -14.80
N HIS A 656 -4.92 -4.15 -14.75
CA HIS A 656 -5.29 -4.91 -13.56
C HIS A 656 -4.48 -4.48 -12.33
N GLU A 657 -5.14 -4.34 -11.18
CA GLU A 657 -4.55 -3.77 -9.95
C GLU A 657 -3.42 -4.61 -9.35
N ARG A 658 -3.27 -5.86 -9.81
CA ARG A 658 -2.13 -6.72 -9.47
C ARG A 658 -0.79 -6.20 -9.97
N HIS A 659 -0.77 -5.38 -11.02
CA HIS A 659 0.44 -4.86 -11.64
C HIS A 659 0.86 -3.53 -11.04
N GLU A 660 2.17 -3.30 -10.92
CA GLU A 660 2.68 -2.02 -10.47
C GLU A 660 2.71 -1.03 -11.64
N VAL A 661 1.77 -0.09 -11.67
CA VAL A 661 1.72 0.95 -12.72
C VAL A 661 2.27 2.27 -12.21
N ARG A 662 3.15 2.88 -13.00
CA ARG A 662 3.65 4.24 -12.82
C ARG A 662 3.53 5.02 -14.12
N ILE A 663 3.20 6.31 -14.02
CA ILE A 663 3.16 7.20 -15.18
C ILE A 663 4.09 8.40 -14.98
N ILE A 664 4.82 8.78 -16.03
CA ILE A 664 5.68 9.95 -16.08
C ILE A 664 5.31 10.78 -17.29
N ASP A 665 4.95 12.03 -17.04
CA ASP A 665 4.79 13.02 -18.09
C ASP A 665 6.10 13.79 -18.28
N LEU A 666 6.86 13.46 -19.33
CA LEU A 666 8.19 14.03 -19.56
C LEU A 666 8.14 15.54 -19.87
N ILE A 667 6.97 16.08 -20.22
CA ILE A 667 6.73 17.52 -20.36
C ILE A 667 7.16 18.27 -19.09
N ARG A 668 6.95 17.66 -17.90
CA ARG A 668 7.28 18.25 -16.60
C ARG A 668 8.76 18.13 -16.24
N LYS A 669 9.55 17.45 -17.08
CA LYS A 669 10.98 17.16 -16.87
C LYS A 669 11.83 17.51 -18.09
N ARG A 670 11.31 18.33 -19.01
CA ARG A 670 11.98 18.75 -20.26
C ARG A 670 13.45 19.14 -20.12
N ARG A 671 13.81 19.85 -19.05
CA ARG A 671 15.18 20.35 -18.80
C ARG A 671 16.13 19.31 -18.21
N SER A 672 15.65 18.14 -17.80
CA SER A 672 16.46 17.14 -17.09
C SER A 672 16.05 15.70 -17.42
N ILE A 673 15.56 15.48 -18.65
CA ILE A 673 14.97 14.20 -19.07
C ILE A 673 15.93 13.04 -18.81
N ARG A 674 17.16 13.12 -19.32
CA ARG A 674 18.17 12.06 -19.16
C ARG A 674 18.38 11.70 -17.69
N VAL A 675 18.74 12.68 -16.87
CA VAL A 675 19.04 12.47 -15.43
C VAL A 675 17.81 11.92 -14.69
N TYR A 676 16.65 12.53 -14.89
CA TYR A 676 15.43 12.13 -14.20
C TYR A 676 14.97 10.73 -14.63
N LEU A 677 14.93 10.47 -15.93
CA LEU A 677 14.45 9.19 -16.46
C LEU A 677 15.41 8.06 -16.11
N THR A 678 16.73 8.24 -16.23
CA THR A 678 17.72 7.25 -15.76
C THR A 678 17.49 6.91 -14.29
N LYS A 679 17.32 7.92 -13.41
CA LYS A 679 17.04 7.68 -11.99
C LYS A 679 15.76 6.87 -11.77
N GLN A 680 14.68 7.18 -12.50
CA GLN A 680 13.43 6.43 -12.35
C GLN A 680 13.52 5.01 -12.90
N LEU A 681 14.17 4.80 -14.05
CA LEU A 681 14.38 3.48 -14.63
C LEU A 681 15.22 2.59 -13.70
N THR A 682 16.29 3.11 -13.10
CA THR A 682 17.10 2.36 -12.12
C THR A 682 16.32 2.03 -10.86
N ARG A 683 15.55 2.99 -10.34
CA ARG A 683 14.81 2.82 -9.08
C ARG A 683 13.61 1.88 -9.21
N LEU A 684 12.83 2.05 -10.27
CA LEU A 684 11.60 1.28 -10.48
C LEU A 684 11.89 -0.08 -11.11
N ALA A 685 12.98 -0.17 -11.89
CA ALA A 685 13.37 -1.34 -12.66
C ALA A 685 12.18 -1.95 -13.44
N PRO A 686 11.52 -1.18 -14.33
CA PRO A 686 10.31 -1.63 -15.01
C PRO A 686 10.59 -2.80 -15.95
N ASP A 687 9.63 -3.71 -16.03
CA ASP A 687 9.64 -4.85 -16.96
C ASP A 687 9.12 -4.43 -18.33
N ILE A 688 8.18 -3.49 -18.35
CA ILE A 688 7.57 -2.94 -19.56
C ILE A 688 7.54 -1.41 -19.49
N VAL A 689 7.93 -0.77 -20.60
CA VAL A 689 7.87 0.68 -20.77
C VAL A 689 7.01 1.00 -21.98
N GLY A 690 5.85 1.62 -21.73
CA GLY A 690 4.93 2.08 -22.77
C GLY A 690 5.16 3.55 -23.11
N LEU A 691 5.31 3.88 -24.39
CA LEU A 691 5.52 5.25 -24.86
C LEU A 691 4.40 5.66 -25.81
N SER A 692 3.77 6.80 -25.54
CA SER A 692 2.75 7.40 -26.41
C SER A 692 3.32 8.60 -27.15
N ALA A 693 3.25 8.60 -28.49
CA ALA A 693 3.81 9.67 -29.32
C ALA A 693 2.88 10.07 -30.48
N MET A 694 2.86 11.37 -30.78
CA MET A 694 2.38 11.89 -32.08
C MET A 694 3.50 11.86 -33.12
N SER A 695 3.15 11.97 -34.41
CA SER A 695 4.13 11.81 -35.49
C SER A 695 5.31 12.77 -35.44
N TRP A 696 5.08 14.01 -35.00
CA TRP A 696 6.15 14.99 -34.84
C TRP A 696 7.03 14.79 -33.61
N GLN A 697 6.62 13.91 -32.70
CA GLN A 697 7.35 13.54 -31.50
C GLN A 697 8.13 12.22 -31.68
N TRP A 698 8.00 11.56 -32.83
CA TRP A 698 8.54 10.23 -33.07
C TRP A 698 10.07 10.19 -32.93
N ASP A 699 10.78 11.18 -33.49
CA ASP A 699 12.25 11.27 -33.34
C ASP A 699 12.69 11.32 -31.87
N THR A 700 12.02 12.15 -31.07
CA THR A 700 12.25 12.23 -29.62
C THR A 700 11.91 10.90 -28.92
N CYS A 701 10.81 10.26 -29.30
CA CYS A 701 10.43 8.93 -28.81
C CYS A 701 11.53 7.89 -29.07
N CYS A 702 12.06 7.84 -30.28
CA CYS A 702 13.17 6.98 -30.67
C CYS A 702 14.42 7.20 -29.80
N ARG A 703 14.80 8.46 -29.54
CA ARG A 703 15.92 8.80 -28.65
C ARG A 703 15.68 8.33 -27.22
N ILE A 704 14.45 8.49 -26.71
CA ILE A 704 14.06 7.99 -25.38
C ILE A 704 14.11 6.45 -25.33
N ILE A 705 13.65 5.74 -26.37
CA ILE A 705 13.75 4.28 -26.46
C ILE A 705 15.21 3.83 -26.38
N ARG A 706 16.12 4.49 -27.11
CA ARG A 706 17.56 4.19 -27.04
C ARG A 706 18.12 4.41 -25.63
N LEU A 707 17.72 5.49 -24.95
CA LEU A 707 18.12 5.73 -23.56
C LEU A 707 17.57 4.64 -22.62
N ILE A 708 16.31 4.24 -22.78
CA ILE A 708 15.70 3.18 -21.96
C ILE A 708 16.47 1.88 -22.16
N LYS A 709 16.68 1.43 -23.41
CA LYS A 709 17.42 0.19 -23.68
C LYS A 709 18.88 0.26 -23.20
N ARG A 710 19.50 1.43 -23.16
CA ARG A 710 20.85 1.60 -22.57
C ARG A 710 20.86 1.41 -21.05
N VAL A 711 19.84 1.92 -20.35
CA VAL A 711 19.76 1.88 -18.88
C VAL A 711 19.15 0.57 -18.36
N ARG A 712 18.16 0.03 -19.09
CA ARG A 712 17.41 -1.18 -18.77
C ARG A 712 17.22 -2.03 -20.05
N PRO A 713 18.26 -2.76 -20.49
CA PRO A 713 18.21 -3.54 -21.73
C PRO A 713 17.09 -4.58 -21.78
N SER A 714 16.74 -5.14 -20.62
CA SER A 714 15.70 -6.18 -20.49
C SER A 714 14.27 -5.65 -20.57
N ALA A 715 14.05 -4.33 -20.44
CA ALA A 715 12.70 -3.77 -20.45
C ALA A 715 12.06 -3.95 -21.83
N LYS A 716 10.85 -4.49 -21.85
CA LYS A 716 10.02 -4.59 -23.05
C LYS A 716 9.50 -3.21 -23.43
N ILE A 717 9.65 -2.84 -24.70
CA ILE A 717 9.25 -1.53 -25.22
C ILE A 717 7.93 -1.67 -25.96
N VAL A 718 6.95 -0.88 -25.55
CA VAL A 718 5.67 -0.74 -26.24
C VAL A 718 5.54 0.67 -26.76
N VAL A 719 5.17 0.84 -28.03
CA VAL A 719 4.80 2.15 -28.59
C VAL A 719 3.32 2.19 -28.93
N GLY A 720 2.67 3.31 -28.66
CA GLY A 720 1.25 3.51 -28.89
C GLY A 720 0.89 4.96 -29.25
N GLY A 721 -0.40 5.21 -29.41
CA GLY A 721 -0.95 6.52 -29.77
C GLY A 721 -0.99 6.75 -31.28
N TYR A 722 -1.11 8.01 -31.69
CA TYR A 722 -1.39 8.39 -33.08
C TYR A 722 -0.32 7.94 -34.07
N HIS A 723 0.97 8.11 -33.73
CA HIS A 723 2.02 7.69 -34.65
C HIS A 723 2.02 6.17 -34.86
N ALA A 724 1.97 5.41 -33.76
CA ALA A 724 1.89 3.95 -33.79
C ALA A 724 0.71 3.43 -34.62
N THR A 725 -0.44 4.10 -34.53
CA THR A 725 -1.67 3.74 -35.27
C THR A 725 -1.55 4.04 -36.77
N LEU A 726 -0.95 5.17 -37.14
CA LEU A 726 -0.86 5.58 -38.55
C LEU A 726 0.31 4.92 -39.28
N MET A 727 1.41 4.67 -38.59
CA MET A 727 2.72 4.39 -39.16
C MET A 727 3.28 3.01 -38.76
N THR A 728 2.42 2.05 -38.39
CA THR A 728 2.86 0.73 -37.89
C THR A 728 3.85 0.06 -38.83
N GLN A 729 3.56 0.01 -40.13
CA GLN A 729 4.40 -0.63 -41.14
C GLN A 729 5.75 0.09 -41.32
N GLU A 730 5.74 1.41 -41.20
CA GLU A 730 6.92 2.24 -41.28
C GLU A 730 7.79 2.08 -40.02
N ILE A 731 7.18 1.91 -38.85
CA ILE A 731 7.87 1.64 -37.59
C ILE A 731 8.54 0.26 -37.63
N THR A 732 7.83 -0.79 -38.05
CA THR A 732 8.38 -2.17 -38.09
C THR A 732 9.58 -2.28 -39.04
N LYS A 733 9.60 -1.49 -40.11
CA LYS A 733 10.71 -1.43 -41.09
C LYS A 733 11.81 -0.44 -40.72
N SER A 734 11.61 0.38 -39.68
CA SER A 734 12.61 1.37 -39.26
C SER A 734 13.77 0.73 -38.50
N PRO A 735 14.96 1.35 -38.47
CA PRO A 735 16.06 0.90 -37.62
C PRO A 735 15.68 0.76 -36.14
N GLU A 736 14.81 1.64 -35.65
CA GLU A 736 14.31 1.64 -34.28
C GLU A 736 13.30 0.54 -34.00
N GLY A 737 12.67 -0.03 -35.03
CA GLY A 737 11.82 -1.21 -34.92
C GLY A 737 12.51 -2.35 -34.19
N LYS A 738 13.83 -2.50 -34.34
CA LYS A 738 14.65 -3.51 -33.63
C LYS A 738 14.72 -3.31 -32.11
N LEU A 739 14.35 -2.13 -31.61
CA LEU A 739 14.32 -1.83 -30.18
C LEU A 739 12.92 -1.89 -29.59
N ILE A 740 11.90 -2.11 -30.42
CA ILE A 740 10.49 -2.13 -30.05
C ILE A 740 10.03 -3.58 -30.01
N ASP A 741 9.35 -3.93 -28.92
CA ASP A 741 8.84 -5.29 -28.71
C ASP A 741 7.36 -5.39 -29.11
N PHE A 742 6.59 -4.31 -28.91
CA PHE A 742 5.17 -4.27 -29.20
C PHE A 742 4.72 -2.89 -29.74
N ILE A 743 3.71 -2.89 -30.61
CA ILE A 743 3.03 -1.69 -31.11
C ILE A 743 1.53 -1.88 -30.85
N VAL A 744 0.91 -0.91 -30.18
CA VAL A 744 -0.54 -0.89 -29.93
C VAL A 744 -1.19 0.17 -30.83
N GLN A 745 -2.08 -0.27 -31.70
CA GLN A 745 -2.83 0.56 -32.65
C GLN A 745 -4.21 0.91 -32.09
N GLY A 746 -4.72 2.10 -32.43
CA GLY A 746 -6.05 2.54 -32.02
C GLY A 746 -6.14 2.86 -30.52
N GLU A 747 -7.28 2.50 -29.91
CA GLU A 747 -7.54 2.70 -28.49
C GLU A 747 -6.82 1.65 -27.63
N GLY A 748 -5.88 2.12 -26.81
CA GLY A 748 -4.93 1.24 -26.15
C GLY A 748 -5.38 0.63 -24.82
N GLU A 749 -6.50 1.04 -24.21
CA GLU A 749 -6.87 0.57 -22.86
C GLU A 749 -6.98 -0.96 -22.77
N THR A 750 -7.80 -1.57 -23.63
CA THR A 750 -7.99 -3.04 -23.60
C THR A 750 -6.79 -3.76 -24.19
N ALA A 751 -6.27 -3.32 -25.33
CA ALA A 751 -5.13 -4.00 -25.98
C ALA A 751 -3.87 -3.98 -25.11
N PHE A 752 -3.56 -2.85 -24.46
CA PHE A 752 -2.41 -2.77 -23.56
C PHE A 752 -2.64 -3.55 -22.26
N LYS A 753 -3.85 -3.52 -21.70
CA LYS A 753 -4.20 -4.37 -20.55
C LYS A 753 -3.96 -5.84 -20.89
N ARG A 754 -4.53 -6.33 -22.00
CA ARG A 754 -4.36 -7.70 -22.48
C ARG A 754 -2.91 -8.04 -22.79
N LEU A 755 -2.12 -7.10 -23.32
CA LEU A 755 -0.68 -7.28 -23.52
C LEU A 755 0.06 -7.51 -22.21
N VAL A 756 -0.24 -6.74 -21.16
CA VAL A 756 0.34 -6.94 -19.83
C VAL A 756 -0.11 -8.30 -19.26
N GLU A 757 -1.37 -8.70 -19.49
CA GLU A 757 -1.90 -10.01 -19.09
C GLU A 757 -1.22 -11.16 -19.85
N ALA A 758 -0.90 -10.99 -21.13
CA ALA A 758 -0.18 -11.98 -21.93
C ALA A 758 1.29 -12.13 -21.51
N LEU A 759 1.96 -11.02 -21.21
CA LEU A 759 3.32 -11.04 -20.63
C LEU A 759 3.37 -11.72 -19.26
N ASP A 760 2.24 -11.69 -18.56
CA ASP A 760 1.98 -12.33 -17.28
C ASP A 760 1.41 -13.76 -17.45
N GLY A 761 1.37 -14.31 -18.67
CA GLY A 761 1.00 -15.69 -18.96
C GLY A 761 -0.51 -15.99 -18.95
N ARG A 762 -1.36 -14.97 -18.91
CA ARG A 762 -2.83 -15.10 -18.78
C ARG A 762 -3.61 -14.85 -20.06
N ASP A 763 -2.91 -14.48 -21.11
CA ASP A 763 -3.45 -14.18 -22.43
C ASP A 763 -2.35 -14.50 -23.47
N ALA A 764 -2.70 -14.46 -24.75
CA ALA A 764 -1.79 -14.84 -25.83
C ALA A 764 -1.67 -13.69 -26.83
N PHE A 765 -0.44 -13.36 -27.25
CA PHE A 765 -0.20 -12.19 -28.09
C PHE A 765 -1.00 -12.22 -29.39
N GLN A 766 -1.13 -13.40 -30.02
CA GLN A 766 -1.89 -13.59 -31.26
C GLN A 766 -3.39 -13.29 -31.15
N ASP A 767 -3.95 -13.34 -29.94
CA ASP A 767 -5.39 -13.17 -29.70
C ASP A 767 -5.76 -11.74 -29.31
N ILE A 768 -4.78 -10.82 -29.24
CA ILE A 768 -4.99 -9.43 -28.83
C ILE A 768 -5.22 -8.57 -30.07
N PRO A 769 -6.44 -8.06 -30.31
CA PRO A 769 -6.70 -7.18 -31.44
C PRO A 769 -5.89 -5.89 -31.36
N SER A 770 -5.58 -5.33 -32.53
CA SER A 770 -4.80 -4.10 -32.68
C SER A 770 -3.37 -4.15 -32.10
N LEU A 771 -2.87 -5.35 -31.76
CA LEU A 771 -1.49 -5.56 -31.33
C LEU A 771 -0.63 -5.98 -32.53
N THR A 772 0.51 -5.33 -32.68
CA THR A 772 1.63 -5.86 -33.45
C THR A 772 2.72 -6.26 -32.45
N TYR A 773 3.15 -7.51 -32.47
CA TYR A 773 4.17 -8.04 -31.57
C TYR A 773 5.35 -8.58 -32.37
N ARG A 774 6.52 -8.59 -31.73
CA ARG A 774 7.73 -9.15 -32.33
C ARG A 774 8.02 -10.54 -31.76
N ASP A 775 8.27 -11.50 -32.63
CA ASP A 775 8.80 -12.81 -32.28
C ASP A 775 10.09 -13.06 -33.09
N GLY A 776 11.20 -13.26 -32.40
CA GLY A 776 12.53 -13.19 -32.99
C GLY A 776 12.80 -11.83 -33.67
N ASP A 777 13.12 -11.87 -34.96
CA ASP A 777 13.39 -10.68 -35.80
C ASP A 777 12.16 -10.24 -36.62
N GLU A 778 11.04 -10.95 -36.54
CA GLU A 778 9.85 -10.71 -37.35
C GLU A 778 8.71 -10.07 -36.54
N PHE A 779 7.93 -9.22 -37.21
CA PHE A 779 6.74 -8.60 -36.64
C PHE A 779 5.47 -9.26 -37.14
N PHE A 780 4.61 -9.65 -36.21
CA PHE A 780 3.28 -10.19 -36.46
C PHE A 780 2.24 -9.12 -36.12
N THR A 781 1.32 -8.85 -37.04
CA THR A 781 0.28 -7.81 -36.87
C THR A 781 -1.08 -8.47 -36.83
N ASN A 782 -1.74 -8.36 -35.68
CA ASN A 782 -3.10 -8.85 -35.52
C ASN A 782 -4.11 -7.87 -36.15
N PRO A 783 -5.31 -8.34 -36.54
CA PRO A 783 -6.37 -7.49 -37.05
C PRO A 783 -6.76 -6.38 -36.07
N MET A 784 -7.22 -5.25 -36.61
CA MET A 784 -7.79 -4.16 -35.79
C MET A 784 -9.04 -4.65 -35.05
N GLY A 785 -9.09 -4.39 -33.74
CA GLY A 785 -10.25 -4.66 -32.91
C GLY A 785 -11.33 -3.59 -33.00
N ASP A 786 -12.47 -3.89 -32.39
CA ASP A 786 -13.55 -2.93 -32.21
C ASP A 786 -13.11 -1.76 -31.32
N LEU A 787 -13.78 -0.63 -31.54
CA LEU A 787 -13.63 0.53 -30.66
C LEU A 787 -14.15 0.21 -29.26
N GLN A 788 -13.48 0.77 -28.24
CA GLN A 788 -13.76 0.52 -26.83
C GLN A 788 -15.20 0.90 -26.45
N ASP A 789 -15.82 0.09 -25.58
CA ASP A 789 -17.01 0.55 -24.86
C ASP A 789 -16.58 1.48 -23.72
N LEU A 790 -16.87 2.78 -23.87
CA LEU A 790 -16.50 3.80 -22.89
C LEU A 790 -17.22 3.62 -21.54
N SER A 791 -18.31 2.84 -21.49
CA SER A 791 -19.00 2.54 -20.23
C SER A 791 -18.17 1.62 -19.31
N GLN A 792 -17.26 0.84 -19.88
CA GLN A 792 -16.42 -0.13 -19.16
C GLN A 792 -15.10 0.46 -18.66
N LEU A 793 -14.74 1.66 -19.12
CA LEU A 793 -13.44 2.27 -18.82
C LEU A 793 -13.43 2.98 -17.46
N LYS A 794 -12.49 2.57 -16.61
CA LYS A 794 -12.24 3.17 -15.29
C LYS A 794 -11.75 4.63 -15.41
N PRO A 795 -11.89 5.45 -14.34
CA PRO A 795 -11.27 6.76 -14.28
C PRO A 795 -9.74 6.72 -14.42
N PRO A 796 -9.12 7.74 -15.02
CA PRO A 796 -7.68 7.75 -15.28
C PRO A 796 -6.87 7.99 -14.00
N ILE A 797 -5.60 7.56 -14.00
CA ILE A 797 -4.68 7.73 -12.86
C ILE A 797 -4.46 9.23 -12.56
N ARG A 798 -4.86 9.66 -11.36
CA ARG A 798 -4.53 10.99 -10.76
C ARG A 798 -3.92 10.89 -9.36
N ASP A 799 -3.53 9.70 -8.91
CA ASP A 799 -3.00 9.44 -7.57
C ASP A 799 -1.45 9.35 -7.57
N LYS A 800 -0.87 8.76 -6.51
CA LYS A 800 0.59 8.62 -6.33
C LYS A 800 1.28 7.79 -7.42
N ARG A 801 0.53 7.02 -8.23
CA ARG A 801 1.08 6.32 -9.41
C ARG A 801 1.57 7.32 -10.47
N ARG A 802 1.06 8.56 -10.47
CA ARG A 802 1.57 9.67 -11.29
C ARG A 802 2.79 10.30 -10.61
N LEU A 803 3.95 10.14 -11.21
CA LEU A 803 5.23 10.59 -10.62
C LEU A 803 5.55 12.07 -10.94
N THR A 804 4.81 12.68 -11.87
CA THR A 804 5.00 14.07 -12.30
C THR A 804 3.78 14.93 -12.00
N TRP A 805 4.04 16.16 -11.54
CA TRP A 805 3.02 17.11 -11.07
C TRP A 805 3.30 18.54 -11.56
N GLY A 806 2.41 19.47 -11.19
CA GLY A 806 2.55 20.90 -11.48
C GLY A 806 1.93 21.33 -12.82
N TYR A 807 0.95 20.59 -13.31
CA TYR A 807 0.17 20.93 -14.50
C TYR A 807 -0.63 22.23 -14.29
N HIS A 808 -0.64 23.08 -15.31
CA HIS A 808 -1.21 24.42 -15.19
C HIS A 808 -1.58 25.04 -16.54
N VAL A 809 -2.48 26.02 -16.44
CA VAL A 809 -2.69 27.05 -17.46
C VAL A 809 -2.35 28.38 -16.80
N MET A 810 -1.32 29.04 -17.30
CA MET A 810 -0.68 30.19 -16.66
C MET A 810 -0.35 29.84 -15.19
N ASN A 811 -0.91 30.58 -14.22
CA ASN A 811 -0.67 30.35 -12.80
C ASN A 811 -1.75 29.48 -12.13
N MET A 812 -2.70 28.92 -12.90
CA MET A 812 -3.78 28.10 -12.37
C MET A 812 -3.47 26.62 -12.54
N LYS A 813 -3.60 25.84 -11.45
CA LYS A 813 -3.56 24.37 -11.53
C LYS A 813 -4.62 23.87 -12.50
N ALA A 814 -4.23 22.93 -13.35
CA ALA A 814 -5.06 22.39 -14.41
C ALA A 814 -5.10 20.87 -14.36
N GLU A 815 -6.24 20.30 -14.75
CA GLU A 815 -6.42 18.88 -15.02
C GLU A 815 -7.13 18.68 -16.36
N VAL A 816 -7.24 17.42 -16.80
CA VAL A 816 -7.99 17.03 -18.00
C VAL A 816 -9.16 16.13 -17.66
N LEU A 817 -10.22 16.20 -18.47
CA LEU A 817 -11.45 15.42 -18.39
C LEU A 817 -11.79 14.94 -19.81
N GLU A 818 -12.35 13.74 -19.94
CA GLU A 818 -12.89 13.22 -21.20
C GLU A 818 -14.33 12.76 -20.96
N THR A 819 -15.22 13.16 -21.86
CA THR A 819 -16.66 12.85 -21.78
C THR A 819 -17.15 12.11 -23.02
N SER A 820 -16.40 12.13 -24.11
CA SER A 820 -16.69 11.46 -25.37
C SER A 820 -15.43 11.25 -26.23
N ARG A 821 -15.51 10.32 -27.19
CA ARG A 821 -14.46 10.05 -28.18
C ARG A 821 -15.04 9.99 -29.59
N GLY A 822 -14.26 10.46 -30.56
CA GLY A 822 -14.62 10.44 -31.97
C GLY A 822 -15.38 11.68 -32.41
N CYS A 823 -15.46 11.85 -33.73
CA CYS A 823 -16.17 12.93 -34.38
C CYS A 823 -16.79 12.44 -35.70
N THR A 824 -18.06 12.79 -35.96
CA THR A 824 -18.79 12.36 -37.16
C THR A 824 -18.55 13.26 -38.39
N ARG A 825 -17.81 14.35 -38.22
CA ARG A 825 -17.45 15.33 -39.27
C ARG A 825 -16.50 14.71 -40.31
N THR A 826 -16.44 15.32 -41.49
CA THR A 826 -15.74 14.80 -42.69
C THR A 826 -14.49 15.59 -43.06
N CYS A 827 -13.85 16.25 -42.10
CA CYS A 827 -12.70 17.12 -42.38
C CYS A 827 -11.54 16.33 -43.01
N ASN A 828 -11.15 16.67 -44.24
CA ASN A 828 -10.20 15.85 -45.02
C ASN A 828 -8.74 15.96 -44.52
N PHE A 829 -8.42 17.01 -43.75
CA PHE A 829 -7.11 17.23 -43.14
C PHE A 829 -6.93 16.54 -41.78
N CYS A 830 -8.03 16.04 -41.21
CA CYS A 830 -8.06 15.52 -39.84
C CYS A 830 -7.67 14.03 -39.83
N SER A 831 -6.72 13.65 -38.97
CA SER A 831 -6.28 12.25 -38.83
C SER A 831 -7.16 11.40 -37.90
N MET A 832 -8.14 12.02 -37.21
CA MET A 832 -8.99 11.35 -36.22
C MET A 832 -9.78 10.16 -36.78
N LYS A 833 -10.14 10.20 -38.08
CA LYS A 833 -10.84 9.10 -38.76
C LYS A 833 -10.07 7.78 -38.66
N HIS A 834 -8.73 7.81 -38.63
CA HIS A 834 -7.91 6.61 -38.51
C HIS A 834 -7.86 6.04 -37.09
N MET A 835 -8.19 6.86 -36.09
CA MET A 835 -8.25 6.44 -34.69
C MET A 835 -9.66 5.94 -34.30
N TYR A 836 -10.71 6.64 -34.72
CA TYR A 836 -12.08 6.42 -34.24
C TYR A 836 -13.11 6.15 -35.34
N GLY A 837 -12.68 6.04 -36.60
CA GLY A 837 -13.61 6.03 -37.73
C GLY A 837 -14.45 7.31 -37.77
N ARG A 838 -15.73 7.18 -38.14
CA ARG A 838 -16.73 8.26 -38.09
C ARG A 838 -17.75 8.02 -37.00
N THR A 839 -17.26 7.88 -35.76
CA THR A 839 -18.10 7.54 -34.60
C THR A 839 -18.18 8.72 -33.63
N PHE A 840 -19.18 8.70 -32.76
CA PHE A 840 -19.26 9.56 -31.59
C PHE A 840 -19.76 8.70 -30.43
N ARG A 841 -18.86 8.37 -29.51
CA ARG A 841 -19.15 7.50 -28.36
C ARG A 841 -18.99 8.32 -27.09
N THR A 842 -19.81 8.05 -26.10
CA THR A 842 -19.86 8.90 -24.89
C THR A 842 -19.72 8.10 -23.63
N TYR A 843 -19.02 8.66 -22.64
CA TYR A 843 -19.00 8.10 -21.29
C TYR A 843 -20.36 8.31 -20.62
N PRO A 844 -20.78 7.39 -19.72
CA PRO A 844 -21.91 7.63 -18.83
C PRO A 844 -21.73 8.93 -18.04
N ILE A 845 -22.78 9.74 -17.92
CA ILE A 845 -22.71 11.04 -17.23
C ILE A 845 -22.24 10.86 -15.78
N ASP A 846 -22.71 9.85 -15.07
CA ASP A 846 -22.30 9.59 -13.69
C ASP A 846 -20.81 9.31 -13.54
N ARG A 847 -20.21 8.60 -14.51
CA ARG A 847 -18.75 8.40 -14.57
C ARG A 847 -18.03 9.74 -14.80
N VAL A 848 -18.52 10.57 -15.72
CA VAL A 848 -17.96 11.92 -15.98
C VAL A 848 -18.03 12.80 -14.72
N ILE A 849 -19.15 12.75 -14.00
CA ILE A 849 -19.32 13.49 -12.74
C ILE A 849 -18.40 12.95 -11.64
N ALA A 850 -18.24 11.63 -11.51
CA ALA A 850 -17.29 11.04 -10.58
C ALA A 850 -15.83 11.45 -10.90
N ASP A 851 -15.48 11.54 -12.18
CA ASP A 851 -14.17 12.00 -12.62
C ASP A 851 -13.95 13.49 -12.28
N LEU A 852 -14.99 14.32 -12.49
CA LEU A 852 -14.98 15.73 -12.11
C LEU A 852 -14.95 15.94 -10.59
N ASP A 853 -15.62 15.09 -9.82
CA ASP A 853 -15.56 15.08 -8.35
C ASP A 853 -14.13 14.81 -7.85
N ASP A 854 -13.40 13.86 -8.44
CA ASP A 854 -11.99 13.62 -8.09
C ASP A 854 -11.13 14.86 -8.38
N ILE A 855 -11.29 15.47 -9.56
CA ILE A 855 -10.58 16.70 -9.92
C ILE A 855 -10.88 17.83 -8.92
N TYR A 856 -12.16 18.02 -8.58
CA TYR A 856 -12.61 19.16 -7.78
C TYR A 856 -12.32 18.98 -6.28
N TYR A 857 -12.68 17.85 -5.69
CA TYR A 857 -12.60 17.60 -4.25
C TYR A 857 -11.23 17.04 -3.85
N ASN A 858 -10.71 16.04 -4.56
CA ASN A 858 -9.47 15.36 -4.17
C ASN A 858 -8.24 16.09 -4.69
N LYS A 859 -8.20 16.47 -5.97
CA LYS A 859 -7.06 17.23 -6.54
C LYS A 859 -7.10 18.71 -6.22
N LYS A 860 -8.25 19.20 -5.72
CA LYS A 860 -8.48 20.61 -5.39
C LYS A 860 -8.19 21.54 -6.58
N THR A 861 -8.49 21.04 -7.78
CA THR A 861 -8.30 21.76 -9.03
C THR A 861 -9.61 22.39 -9.45
N ARG A 862 -9.54 23.56 -10.08
CA ARG A 862 -10.73 24.33 -10.51
C ARG A 862 -10.79 24.57 -12.00
N LEU A 863 -9.71 24.25 -12.72
CA LEU A 863 -9.66 24.36 -14.16
C LEU A 863 -9.46 22.97 -14.75
N ALA A 864 -10.39 22.55 -15.60
CA ALA A 864 -10.29 21.29 -16.33
C ALA A 864 -10.46 21.54 -17.83
N PHE A 865 -9.57 20.97 -18.64
CA PHE A 865 -9.71 20.93 -20.09
C PHE A 865 -10.41 19.63 -20.49
N ILE A 866 -11.54 19.76 -21.17
CA ILE A 866 -12.28 18.66 -21.76
C ILE A 866 -11.63 18.33 -23.10
N VAL A 867 -11.01 17.16 -23.19
CA VAL A 867 -10.17 16.76 -24.33
C VAL A 867 -10.93 16.13 -25.49
N ASP A 868 -12.25 16.05 -25.39
CA ASP A 868 -13.15 15.53 -26.42
C ASP A 868 -12.86 16.18 -27.78
N ASP A 869 -12.84 15.36 -28.84
CA ASP A 869 -12.64 15.82 -30.22
C ASP A 869 -13.72 16.83 -30.64
N ASN A 870 -14.95 16.59 -30.20
CA ASN A 870 -16.08 17.49 -30.36
C ASN A 870 -17.18 17.15 -29.36
N LEU A 871 -17.24 17.86 -28.23
CA LEU A 871 -18.22 17.63 -27.17
C LEU A 871 -19.67 17.79 -27.65
N VAL A 872 -19.92 18.72 -28.58
CA VAL A 872 -21.25 19.29 -28.80
C VAL A 872 -22.13 18.51 -29.78
N LEU A 873 -21.63 17.41 -30.35
CA LEU A 873 -22.33 16.64 -31.38
C LEU A 873 -23.69 16.09 -30.93
N ASP A 874 -23.87 15.80 -29.65
CA ASP A 874 -25.17 15.50 -29.04
C ASP A 874 -25.58 16.62 -28.06
N THR A 875 -26.32 17.59 -28.60
CA THR A 875 -26.78 18.78 -27.86
C THR A 875 -27.58 18.41 -26.61
N ASN A 876 -28.50 17.45 -26.72
CA ASN A 876 -29.35 17.05 -25.60
C ASN A 876 -28.54 16.41 -24.48
N ARG A 877 -27.54 15.60 -24.82
CA ARG A 877 -26.61 15.05 -23.83
C ARG A 877 -25.78 16.14 -23.16
N VAL A 878 -25.28 17.13 -23.91
CA VAL A 878 -24.52 18.24 -23.31
C VAL A 878 -25.37 18.99 -22.29
N ILE A 879 -26.65 19.25 -22.59
CA ILE A 879 -27.58 19.87 -21.63
C ILE A 879 -27.72 19.01 -20.38
N ARG A 880 -27.95 17.70 -20.51
CA ARG A 880 -28.02 16.78 -19.36
C ARG A 880 -26.73 16.74 -18.53
N LEU A 881 -25.57 16.78 -19.20
CA LEU A 881 -24.28 16.85 -18.52
C LEU A 881 -24.13 18.19 -17.77
N CYS A 882 -24.52 19.30 -18.38
CA CYS A 882 -24.52 20.61 -17.74
C CYS A 882 -25.43 20.63 -16.51
N ASP A 883 -26.64 20.06 -16.61
CA ASP A 883 -27.57 19.96 -15.49
C ASP A 883 -26.97 19.16 -14.33
N ALA A 884 -26.34 18.02 -14.62
CA ALA A 884 -25.65 17.22 -13.61
C ALA A 884 -24.50 18.00 -12.94
N ILE A 885 -23.72 18.78 -13.70
CA ILE A 885 -22.64 19.63 -13.16
C ILE A 885 -23.22 20.76 -12.28
N ILE A 886 -24.30 21.41 -12.73
CA ILE A 886 -24.98 22.48 -11.99
C ILE A 886 -25.51 21.96 -10.65
N GLN A 887 -26.16 20.78 -10.66
CA GLN A 887 -26.69 20.14 -9.45
C GLN A 887 -25.60 19.85 -8.40
N ARG A 888 -24.35 19.59 -8.80
CA ARG A 888 -23.24 19.41 -7.86
C ARG A 888 -22.76 20.71 -7.21
N GLY A 889 -23.15 21.87 -7.71
CA GLY A 889 -22.89 23.16 -7.09
C GLY A 889 -21.41 23.55 -7.01
N TYR A 890 -20.59 23.13 -7.99
CA TYR A 890 -19.15 23.45 -7.98
C TYR A 890 -18.89 24.96 -8.02
N ARG A 891 -18.14 25.46 -7.02
CA ARG A 891 -17.79 26.88 -6.96
C ARG A 891 -16.52 27.17 -7.74
N ARG A 892 -16.59 28.17 -8.61
CA ARG A 892 -15.45 28.68 -9.42
C ARG A 892 -14.85 27.62 -10.36
N LEU A 893 -15.60 26.60 -10.73
CA LEU A 893 -15.19 25.65 -11.76
C LEU A 893 -15.05 26.39 -13.10
N LYS A 894 -14.00 26.04 -13.84
CA LYS A 894 -13.68 26.57 -15.17
C LYS A 894 -13.43 25.40 -16.11
N LEU A 895 -14.39 25.14 -17.00
CA LEU A 895 -14.25 24.15 -18.05
C LEU A 895 -13.83 24.83 -19.36
N VAL A 896 -12.89 24.20 -20.05
CA VAL A 896 -12.44 24.59 -21.39
C VAL A 896 -12.72 23.41 -22.32
N VAL A 897 -13.24 23.65 -23.51
CA VAL A 897 -13.65 22.58 -24.43
C VAL A 897 -13.43 22.94 -25.89
N GLN A 898 -13.36 21.94 -26.76
CA GLN A 898 -13.40 22.10 -28.21
C GLN A 898 -14.82 21.84 -28.75
N ALA A 899 -15.25 22.64 -29.73
CA ALA A 899 -16.56 22.52 -30.36
C ALA A 899 -16.51 22.96 -31.82
N ASP A 900 -17.47 22.46 -32.62
CA ASP A 900 -17.65 22.93 -33.99
C ASP A 900 -18.59 24.15 -34.08
N SER A 901 -18.31 25.05 -35.02
CA SER A 901 -19.07 26.29 -35.18
C SER A 901 -20.53 26.06 -35.57
N LEU A 902 -20.85 25.03 -36.36
CA LEU A 902 -22.21 24.76 -36.84
C LEU A 902 -23.15 24.43 -35.67
N THR A 903 -22.75 23.47 -34.83
CA THR A 903 -23.57 23.04 -33.69
C THR A 903 -23.74 24.16 -32.67
N MET A 904 -22.68 24.92 -32.40
CA MET A 904 -22.74 26.07 -31.50
C MET A 904 -23.67 27.17 -32.04
N ALA A 905 -23.59 27.50 -33.32
CA ALA A 905 -24.39 28.55 -33.95
C ALA A 905 -25.90 28.26 -33.99
N THR A 906 -26.29 26.99 -33.85
CA THR A 906 -27.68 26.53 -33.98
C THR A 906 -28.33 26.18 -32.65
N ASN A 907 -27.58 26.18 -31.54
CA ASN A 907 -28.06 25.70 -30.23
C ASN A 907 -27.74 26.68 -29.10
N GLU A 908 -28.42 27.83 -29.07
CA GLU A 908 -28.21 28.85 -28.04
C GLU A 908 -28.49 28.34 -26.62
N ASP A 909 -29.52 27.51 -26.43
CA ASP A 909 -29.88 27.00 -25.09
C ASP A 909 -28.78 26.12 -24.48
N MET A 910 -28.13 25.29 -25.31
CA MET A 910 -26.96 24.52 -24.91
C MET A 910 -25.81 25.43 -24.47
N ILE A 911 -25.55 26.51 -25.20
CA ILE A 911 -24.50 27.49 -24.85
C ILE A 911 -24.80 28.16 -23.50
N ARG A 912 -26.04 28.56 -23.27
CA ARG A 912 -26.50 29.12 -21.99
C ARG A 912 -26.25 28.12 -20.85
N LYS A 913 -26.67 26.86 -21.01
CA LYS A 913 -26.44 25.78 -20.04
C LYS A 913 -24.96 25.50 -19.79
N MET A 914 -24.13 25.53 -20.82
CA MET A 914 -22.67 25.42 -20.68
C MET A 914 -22.12 26.57 -19.82
N ALA A 915 -22.56 27.81 -20.05
CA ALA A 915 -22.12 28.94 -19.23
C ALA A 915 -22.46 28.76 -17.73
N GLU A 916 -23.69 28.31 -17.45
CA GLU A 916 -24.21 28.02 -16.10
C GLU A 916 -23.42 26.88 -15.42
N ALA A 917 -23.08 25.82 -16.16
CA ALA A 917 -22.30 24.69 -15.67
C ALA A 917 -20.80 25.00 -15.43
N GLY A 918 -20.35 26.22 -15.76
CA GLY A 918 -18.98 26.65 -15.49
C GLY A 918 -18.02 26.50 -16.67
N PHE A 919 -18.52 26.28 -17.89
CA PHE A 919 -17.71 26.47 -19.09
C PHE A 919 -17.30 27.94 -19.21
N LYS A 920 -16.02 28.18 -19.50
CA LYS A 920 -15.45 29.53 -19.60
C LYS A 920 -14.79 29.81 -20.93
N SER A 921 -14.30 28.79 -21.62
CA SER A 921 -13.65 28.97 -22.91
C SER A 921 -14.01 27.84 -23.87
N VAL A 922 -14.25 28.21 -25.12
CA VAL A 922 -14.53 27.26 -26.21
C VAL A 922 -13.52 27.52 -27.34
N PHE A 923 -12.82 26.46 -27.73
CA PHE A 923 -12.06 26.45 -28.98
C PHE A 923 -13.01 26.11 -30.13
N LEU A 924 -13.11 27.01 -31.11
CA LEU A 924 -13.96 26.85 -32.29
C LEU A 924 -13.09 26.65 -33.54
N GLY A 925 -13.27 25.51 -34.20
CA GLY A 925 -12.59 25.18 -35.45
C GLY A 925 -13.22 25.88 -36.67
N ILE A 926 -12.72 27.07 -37.02
CA ILE A 926 -13.16 27.89 -38.17
C ILE A 926 -12.40 27.46 -39.44
N GLU A 927 -11.12 27.16 -39.29
CA GLU A 927 -10.12 26.71 -40.28
C GLU A 927 -9.77 27.69 -41.38
N ASN A 928 -10.71 28.28 -42.11
CA ASN A 928 -10.39 29.23 -43.19
C ASN A 928 -11.61 30.10 -43.51
N VAL A 929 -11.40 31.24 -44.18
CA VAL A 929 -12.49 32.13 -44.62
C VAL A 929 -12.83 32.00 -46.10
N SER A 930 -11.91 31.44 -46.90
CA SER A 930 -12.12 31.21 -48.33
C SER A 930 -13.11 30.07 -48.55
N LYS A 931 -14.20 30.36 -49.28
CA LYS A 931 -15.21 29.35 -49.66
C LYS A 931 -14.58 28.16 -50.41
N THR A 932 -13.61 28.42 -51.28
CA THR A 932 -12.90 27.38 -52.06
C THR A 932 -12.08 26.46 -51.16
N ASN A 933 -11.31 27.04 -50.23
CA ASN A 933 -10.50 26.26 -49.28
C ASN A 933 -11.38 25.47 -48.31
N LEU A 934 -12.49 26.05 -47.86
CA LEU A 934 -13.46 25.39 -47.01
C LEU A 934 -14.17 24.23 -47.71
N ALA A 935 -14.49 24.36 -49.00
CA ALA A 935 -15.01 23.25 -49.80
C ALA A 935 -13.97 22.11 -49.89
N ALA A 936 -12.71 22.43 -50.18
CA ALA A 936 -11.61 21.46 -50.21
C ALA A 936 -11.35 20.78 -48.85
N ALA A 937 -11.57 21.51 -47.75
CA ALA A 937 -11.48 20.98 -46.39
C ALA A 937 -12.73 20.19 -45.94
N GLY A 938 -13.82 20.22 -46.72
CA GLY A 938 -15.10 19.58 -46.39
C GLY A 938 -15.93 20.32 -45.33
N LYS A 939 -15.83 21.65 -45.23
CA LYS A 939 -16.44 22.48 -44.18
C LYS A 939 -17.56 23.46 -44.62
N GLY A 940 -17.87 23.60 -45.91
CA GLY A 940 -19.06 24.34 -46.40
C GLY A 940 -19.17 25.80 -45.88
N ASN A 941 -20.38 26.26 -45.53
CA ASN A 941 -20.67 27.64 -45.08
C ASN A 941 -20.24 27.94 -43.62
N ILE A 942 -19.06 27.48 -43.19
CA ILE A 942 -18.62 27.61 -41.79
C ILE A 942 -18.43 29.06 -41.32
N VAL A 943 -18.20 30.00 -42.23
CA VAL A 943 -17.94 31.42 -41.92
C VAL A 943 -19.14 32.07 -41.20
N GLU A 944 -20.34 31.91 -41.75
CA GLU A 944 -21.57 32.46 -41.17
C GLU A 944 -21.87 31.83 -39.81
N TYR A 945 -21.75 30.50 -39.72
CA TYR A 945 -21.88 29.78 -38.46
C TYR A 945 -20.84 30.24 -37.43
N SER A 946 -19.61 30.50 -37.84
CA SER A 946 -18.55 30.97 -36.92
C SER A 946 -18.88 32.34 -36.36
N ARG A 947 -19.32 33.30 -37.19
CA ARG A 947 -19.78 34.62 -36.71
C ARG A 947 -20.90 34.49 -35.68
N LYS A 948 -21.92 33.68 -35.98
CA LYS A 948 -23.06 33.45 -35.09
C LYS A 948 -22.66 32.73 -33.79
N ALA A 949 -21.85 31.68 -33.88
CA ALA A 949 -21.37 30.93 -32.72
C ALA A 949 -20.54 31.83 -31.78
N VAL A 950 -19.67 32.68 -32.33
CA VAL A 950 -18.88 33.62 -31.51
C VAL A 950 -19.80 34.60 -30.78
N ALA A 951 -20.75 35.21 -31.49
CA ALA A 951 -21.72 36.12 -30.89
C ALA A 951 -22.55 35.47 -29.77
N LEU A 952 -23.03 34.23 -29.98
CA LEU A 952 -23.78 33.49 -28.96
C LEU A 952 -22.92 33.12 -27.74
N CYS A 953 -21.69 32.64 -27.96
CA CYS A 953 -20.75 32.37 -26.88
C CYS A 953 -20.49 33.63 -26.04
N GLN A 954 -20.23 34.76 -26.68
CA GLN A 954 -19.95 36.02 -26.01
C GLN A 954 -21.18 36.55 -25.25
N LYS A 955 -22.38 36.46 -25.85
CA LYS A 955 -23.66 36.81 -25.22
C LYS A 955 -23.84 36.11 -23.87
N HIS A 956 -23.48 34.82 -23.78
CA HIS A 956 -23.61 34.01 -22.57
C HIS A 956 -22.34 33.98 -21.70
N GLY A 957 -21.33 34.78 -22.03
CA GLY A 957 -20.11 34.85 -21.24
C GLY A 957 -19.24 33.59 -21.34
N LEU A 958 -19.07 33.03 -22.53
CA LEU A 958 -17.98 32.11 -22.88
C LEU A 958 -16.94 32.85 -23.72
N MET A 959 -15.65 32.65 -23.42
CA MET A 959 -14.57 33.15 -24.26
C MET A 959 -14.38 32.26 -25.48
N VAL A 960 -14.04 32.84 -26.61
CA VAL A 960 -13.81 32.09 -27.86
C VAL A 960 -12.35 32.12 -28.25
N ILE A 961 -11.78 30.93 -28.45
CA ILE A 961 -10.49 30.73 -29.09
C ILE A 961 -10.77 30.33 -30.53
N GLY A 962 -10.49 31.22 -31.49
CA GLY A 962 -10.72 30.98 -32.91
C GLY A 962 -9.58 30.20 -33.55
N GLY A 963 -9.87 29.02 -34.08
CA GLY A 963 -8.92 28.15 -34.77
C GLY A 963 -8.89 28.40 -36.27
N LEU A 964 -7.71 28.71 -36.84
CA LEU A 964 -7.50 28.85 -38.30
C LEU A 964 -6.28 28.03 -38.77
N ILE A 965 -6.37 27.57 -40.01
CA ILE A 965 -5.35 26.82 -40.75
C ILE A 965 -4.99 27.59 -42.02
N PHE A 966 -3.70 27.85 -42.21
CA PHE A 966 -3.14 28.61 -43.33
C PHE A 966 -2.32 27.70 -44.25
N GLY A 967 -2.18 28.06 -45.52
CA GLY A 967 -1.38 27.32 -46.48
C GLY A 967 -2.17 26.26 -47.25
N PHE A 968 -3.47 26.49 -47.46
CA PHE A 968 -4.24 25.72 -48.44
C PHE A 968 -3.74 26.00 -49.87
N PRO A 969 -4.04 25.13 -50.86
CA PRO A 969 -3.49 25.25 -52.22
C PRO A 969 -3.64 26.63 -52.87
N ASP A 970 -4.74 27.33 -52.59
CA ASP A 970 -5.08 28.62 -53.19
C ASP A 970 -4.84 29.81 -52.24
N ASP A 971 -4.18 29.60 -51.08
CA ASP A 971 -3.79 30.73 -50.21
C ASP A 971 -2.66 31.54 -50.86
N ASP A 972 -2.91 32.83 -51.09
CA ASP A 972 -1.92 33.86 -51.39
C ASP A 972 -1.71 34.79 -50.18
N GLU A 973 -0.92 35.87 -50.34
CA GLU A 973 -0.68 36.82 -49.25
C GLU A 973 -1.98 37.52 -48.79
N THR A 974 -2.87 37.83 -49.73
CA THR A 974 -4.18 38.44 -49.44
C THR A 974 -5.05 37.52 -48.58
N ALA A 975 -5.14 36.24 -48.93
CA ALA A 975 -5.90 35.25 -48.18
C ALA A 975 -5.35 35.06 -46.75
N ILE A 976 -4.02 35.13 -46.55
CA ILE A 976 -3.42 35.09 -45.21
C ILE A 976 -3.87 36.32 -44.39
N ILE A 977 -3.87 37.51 -44.98
CA ILE A 977 -4.31 38.74 -44.32
C ILE A 977 -5.80 38.65 -43.96
N GLU A 978 -6.66 38.24 -44.89
CA GLU A 978 -8.11 38.10 -44.70
C GLU A 978 -8.46 37.12 -43.57
N ASN A 979 -7.76 35.99 -43.50
CA ASN A 979 -7.91 35.02 -42.42
C ASN A 979 -7.62 35.65 -41.04
N TYR A 980 -6.53 36.42 -40.91
CA TYR A 980 -6.22 37.11 -39.66
C TYR A 980 -7.21 38.25 -39.35
N GLN A 981 -7.65 39.01 -40.36
CA GLN A 981 -8.65 40.06 -40.20
C GLN A 981 -9.98 39.49 -39.71
N PHE A 982 -10.39 38.34 -40.23
CA PHE A 982 -11.63 37.70 -39.81
C PHE A 982 -11.70 37.41 -38.32
N LEU A 983 -10.59 36.95 -37.70
CA LEU A 983 -10.54 36.75 -36.24
C LEU A 983 -10.78 38.05 -35.46
N LYS A 984 -10.33 39.20 -35.99
CA LYS A 984 -10.64 40.51 -35.43
C LYS A 984 -12.09 40.90 -35.64
N ASP A 985 -12.61 40.71 -36.85
CA ASP A 985 -13.97 41.10 -37.21
C ASP A 985 -15.02 40.37 -36.37
N ILE A 986 -14.77 39.10 -36.04
CA ILE A 986 -15.64 38.32 -35.14
C ILE A 986 -15.36 38.59 -33.65
N ASN A 987 -14.39 39.45 -33.33
CA ASN A 987 -13.93 39.73 -31.98
C ASN A 987 -13.53 38.47 -31.19
N ALA A 988 -12.82 37.52 -31.81
CA ALA A 988 -12.34 36.34 -31.09
C ALA A 988 -11.45 36.76 -29.90
N ASP A 989 -11.64 36.16 -28.72
CA ASP A 989 -10.88 36.54 -27.51
C ASP A 989 -9.42 36.11 -27.58
N ALA A 990 -9.14 35.01 -28.29
CA ALA A 990 -7.81 34.50 -28.58
C ALA A 990 -7.77 33.81 -29.96
N ALA A 991 -6.58 33.75 -30.55
CA ALA A 991 -6.32 33.09 -31.82
C ALA A 991 -5.46 31.84 -31.62
N TYR A 992 -5.84 30.75 -32.29
CA TYR A 992 -5.04 29.54 -32.44
C TYR A 992 -4.84 29.32 -33.93
N CYS A 993 -3.66 29.65 -34.43
CA CYS A 993 -3.36 29.60 -35.87
C CYS A 993 -2.31 28.53 -36.15
N GLN A 994 -2.57 27.70 -37.14
CA GLN A 994 -1.66 26.66 -37.61
C GLN A 994 -1.37 26.81 -39.09
N ILE A 995 -0.23 26.29 -39.54
CA ILE A 995 0.03 26.03 -40.95
C ILE A 995 -0.43 24.61 -41.28
N LEU A 996 -1.08 24.46 -42.42
CA LEU A 996 -1.60 23.20 -42.94
C LEU A 996 -0.49 22.15 -42.91
N THR A 997 -0.68 21.17 -42.05
CA THR A 997 0.26 20.07 -41.90
C THR A 997 -0.32 18.84 -42.60
N PRO A 998 0.34 18.33 -43.67
CA PRO A 998 -0.14 17.19 -44.42
C PRO A 998 0.16 15.90 -43.64
N TYR A 999 -0.57 15.66 -42.56
CA TYR A 999 -0.34 14.52 -41.67
C TYR A 999 -0.40 13.19 -42.43
N PRO A 1000 0.44 12.19 -42.06
CA PRO A 1000 0.45 10.89 -42.70
C PRO A 1000 -0.94 10.27 -42.82
N LYS A 1001 -1.20 9.70 -44.00
CA LYS A 1001 -2.43 8.96 -44.35
C LYS A 1001 -3.73 9.78 -44.33
N THR A 1002 -3.68 11.10 -44.16
CA THR A 1002 -4.86 11.96 -44.37
C THR A 1002 -5.17 12.12 -45.86
N GLY A 1003 -6.44 12.27 -46.22
CA GLY A 1003 -6.81 12.49 -47.63
C GLY A 1003 -6.32 13.84 -48.15
N MET A 1004 -6.19 14.85 -47.26
CA MET A 1004 -5.52 16.11 -47.61
C MET A 1004 -4.05 15.89 -48.00
N ARG A 1005 -3.30 15.04 -47.27
CA ARG A 1005 -1.91 14.73 -47.65
C ARG A 1005 -1.84 14.11 -49.02
N GLU A 1006 -2.67 13.09 -49.28
CA GLU A 1006 -2.71 12.40 -50.58
C GLU A 1006 -2.99 13.40 -51.72
N GLN A 1007 -4.02 14.23 -51.56
CA GLN A 1007 -4.37 15.27 -52.52
C GLN A 1007 -3.20 16.24 -52.77
N LEU A 1008 -2.55 16.74 -51.72
CA LEU A 1008 -1.44 17.69 -51.84
C LEU A 1008 -0.18 17.03 -52.44
N MET A 1009 0.05 15.75 -52.17
CA MET A 1009 1.15 14.98 -52.78
C MET A 1009 0.95 14.85 -54.29
N THR A 1010 -0.25 14.45 -54.73
CA THR A 1010 -0.59 14.35 -56.16
C THR A 1010 -0.46 15.68 -56.88
N GLN A 1011 -0.76 16.79 -56.18
CA GLN A 1011 -0.59 18.15 -56.72
C GLN A 1011 0.85 18.68 -56.64
N GLY A 1012 1.80 17.92 -56.08
CA GLY A 1012 3.19 18.36 -55.90
C GLY A 1012 3.34 19.54 -54.94
N LEU A 1013 2.42 19.71 -53.99
CA LEU A 1013 2.36 20.83 -53.04
C LEU A 1013 2.99 20.53 -51.68
N VAL A 1014 3.27 19.26 -51.35
CA VAL A 1014 4.01 18.91 -50.13
C VAL A 1014 5.50 19.15 -50.35
N THR A 1015 6.12 20.01 -49.53
CA THR A 1015 7.55 20.38 -49.65
C THR A 1015 8.45 19.58 -48.72
N ASN A 1016 7.91 19.11 -47.59
CA ASN A 1016 8.62 18.26 -46.66
C ASN A 1016 7.88 16.93 -46.53
N THR A 1017 8.37 15.87 -47.15
CA THR A 1017 7.71 14.54 -47.15
C THR A 1017 8.19 13.62 -46.04
N LEU A 1018 9.39 13.85 -45.49
CA LEU A 1018 10.11 12.91 -44.62
C LEU A 1018 10.35 13.41 -43.19
N ASP A 1019 10.63 14.70 -42.98
CA ASP A 1019 10.99 15.22 -41.65
C ASP A 1019 9.73 15.52 -40.82
N LEU A 1020 9.22 14.48 -40.16
CA LEU A 1020 8.02 14.58 -39.34
C LEU A 1020 8.19 15.52 -38.13
N LYS A 1021 9.41 15.85 -37.68
CA LYS A 1021 9.62 16.75 -36.53
C LYS A 1021 8.97 18.13 -36.73
N LYS A 1022 8.84 18.55 -37.99
CA LYS A 1022 8.21 19.81 -38.38
C LYS A 1022 6.69 19.71 -38.49
N TYR A 1023 6.08 18.55 -38.31
CA TYR A 1023 4.63 18.33 -38.48
C TYR A 1023 3.83 18.68 -37.20
N ASN A 1024 4.09 19.85 -36.62
CA ASN A 1024 3.49 20.30 -35.36
C ASN A 1024 2.53 21.49 -35.54
N GLY A 1025 2.15 21.82 -36.77
CA GLY A 1025 1.29 22.95 -37.10
C GLY A 1025 1.98 24.32 -37.09
N LEU A 1026 3.28 24.40 -36.77
CA LEU A 1026 4.03 25.67 -36.75
C LEU A 1026 4.98 25.85 -37.94
N TRP A 1027 5.22 24.79 -38.71
CA TRP A 1027 6.11 24.80 -39.86
C TRP A 1027 5.34 24.61 -41.17
N ALA A 1028 5.73 25.36 -42.21
CA ALA A 1028 5.29 25.18 -43.57
C ALA A 1028 5.92 23.90 -44.13
N ASN A 1029 5.12 22.84 -44.18
CA ASN A 1029 5.47 21.57 -44.82
C ASN A 1029 4.87 21.45 -46.23
N VAL A 1030 4.25 22.53 -46.70
CA VAL A 1030 3.55 22.67 -47.97
C VAL A 1030 3.93 24.00 -48.62
N LYS A 1031 3.78 24.06 -49.94
CA LYS A 1031 3.71 25.30 -50.72
C LYS A 1031 2.29 25.47 -51.25
N THR A 1032 1.91 26.69 -51.58
CA THR A 1032 0.65 26.96 -52.28
C THR A 1032 0.93 27.10 -53.78
N ARG A 1033 -0.09 27.32 -54.59
CA ARG A 1033 0.08 27.65 -56.02
C ARG A 1033 0.70 29.04 -56.21
N HIS A 1034 0.66 29.87 -55.17
CA HIS A 1034 1.09 31.28 -55.21
C HIS A 1034 2.36 31.55 -54.39
N LEU A 1035 2.62 30.75 -53.35
CA LEU A 1035 3.67 30.99 -52.37
C LEU A 1035 4.57 29.77 -52.21
N SER A 1036 5.89 29.99 -52.18
CA SER A 1036 6.84 28.98 -51.70
C SER A 1036 6.62 28.70 -50.21
N ALA A 1037 7.09 27.54 -49.72
CA ALA A 1037 6.96 27.18 -48.29
C ALA A 1037 7.64 28.22 -47.37
N ASP A 1038 8.82 28.71 -47.74
CA ASP A 1038 9.54 29.73 -46.97
C ASP A 1038 8.78 31.06 -46.94
N ARG A 1039 8.19 31.46 -48.07
CA ARG A 1039 7.38 32.68 -48.14
C ARG A 1039 6.09 32.53 -47.34
N LEU A 1040 5.42 31.38 -47.42
CA LEU A 1040 4.26 31.05 -46.60
C LEU A 1040 4.59 31.11 -45.10
N GLN A 1041 5.70 30.50 -44.66
CA GLN A 1041 6.14 30.53 -43.26
C GLN A 1041 6.38 31.98 -42.80
N TYR A 1042 7.07 32.78 -43.62
CA TYR A 1042 7.35 34.18 -43.33
C TYR A 1042 6.06 34.99 -43.22
N LEU A 1043 5.16 34.89 -44.19
CA LEU A 1043 3.91 35.65 -44.23
C LEU A 1043 2.95 35.26 -43.12
N PHE A 1044 2.86 33.97 -42.80
CA PHE A 1044 2.12 33.47 -41.65
C PHE A 1044 2.59 34.13 -40.35
N TRP A 1045 3.90 34.20 -40.12
CA TRP A 1045 4.48 34.87 -38.96
C TRP A 1045 4.30 36.40 -39.03
N TYR A 1046 4.63 37.02 -40.15
CA TYR A 1046 4.63 38.47 -40.34
C TYR A 1046 3.25 39.06 -40.14
N HIS A 1047 2.23 38.51 -40.82
CA HIS A 1047 0.86 38.99 -40.69
C HIS A 1047 0.22 38.67 -39.35
N ARG A 1048 0.70 37.66 -38.61
CA ARG A 1048 0.33 37.52 -37.20
C ARG A 1048 0.75 38.76 -36.39
N GLN A 1049 1.92 39.32 -36.66
CA GLN A 1049 2.43 40.49 -35.94
C GLN A 1049 1.83 41.80 -36.43
N THR A 1050 1.52 41.91 -37.73
CA THR A 1050 1.05 43.17 -38.32
C THR A 1050 -0.47 43.26 -38.41
N VAL A 1051 -1.15 42.16 -38.72
CA VAL A 1051 -2.61 42.09 -38.80
C VAL A 1051 -3.19 41.83 -37.44
N LEU A 1052 -2.96 40.67 -36.79
CA LEU A 1052 -3.49 40.41 -35.43
C LEU A 1052 -2.91 41.39 -34.42
N GLY A 1053 -1.59 41.57 -34.43
CA GLY A 1053 -0.91 42.56 -33.62
C GLY A 1053 -0.87 42.23 -32.13
N TRP A 1054 -0.69 43.28 -31.34
CA TRP A 1054 -0.66 43.16 -29.88
C TRP A 1054 -2.05 42.84 -29.35
N TRP A 1055 -2.15 41.84 -28.47
CA TRP A 1055 -3.42 41.48 -27.85
C TRP A 1055 -4.06 42.70 -27.16
N ASP A 1056 -5.32 42.95 -27.53
CA ASP A 1056 -6.16 43.96 -26.92
C ASP A 1056 -7.23 43.29 -26.05
N PRO A 1057 -7.38 43.71 -24.78
CA PRO A 1057 -8.39 43.11 -23.93
C PRO A 1057 -9.80 43.31 -24.50
N SER A 1058 -10.55 42.23 -24.67
CA SER A 1058 -11.97 42.28 -25.04
C SER A 1058 -12.77 43.09 -24.01
N ALA A 1059 -13.95 43.61 -24.39
CA ALA A 1059 -14.82 44.36 -23.49
C ALA A 1059 -15.07 43.61 -22.17
N ARG A 1060 -15.16 42.28 -22.25
CA ARG A 1060 -15.28 41.39 -21.10
C ARG A 1060 -14.02 41.31 -20.25
N ALA A 1061 -12.84 41.16 -20.86
CA ALA A 1061 -11.57 41.15 -20.12
C ALA A 1061 -11.39 42.46 -19.33
N LYS A 1062 -11.76 43.59 -19.96
CA LYS A 1062 -11.79 44.91 -19.31
C LYS A 1062 -12.81 44.95 -18.17
N GLY A 1063 -14.01 44.41 -18.37
CA GLY A 1063 -15.07 44.39 -17.35
C GLY A 1063 -14.74 43.54 -16.12
N THR A 1064 -14.15 42.35 -16.32
CA THR A 1064 -13.85 41.38 -15.25
C THR A 1064 -12.47 41.60 -14.59
N GLY A 1065 -11.61 42.40 -15.22
CA GLY A 1065 -10.20 42.53 -14.89
C GLY A 1065 -9.63 43.95 -14.91
N LYS A 1066 -10.46 44.97 -14.65
CA LYS A 1066 -10.14 46.41 -14.83
C LYS A 1066 -8.71 46.81 -14.45
N LEU A 1067 -8.23 46.39 -13.28
CA LEU A 1067 -6.90 46.75 -12.78
C LEU A 1067 -5.77 46.18 -13.64
N TRP A 1068 -5.76 44.85 -13.87
CA TRP A 1068 -4.68 44.23 -14.65
C TRP A 1068 -4.78 44.60 -16.14
N THR A 1069 -5.99 44.74 -16.69
CA THR A 1069 -6.16 45.18 -18.08
C THR A 1069 -5.72 46.63 -18.25
N GLY A 1070 -5.95 47.49 -17.26
CA GLY A 1070 -5.43 48.86 -17.25
C GLY A 1070 -3.91 48.89 -17.20
N ILE A 1071 -3.30 48.10 -16.32
CA ILE A 1071 -1.84 47.96 -16.23
C ILE A 1071 -1.26 47.40 -17.55
N TRP A 1072 -1.90 46.40 -18.17
CA TRP A 1072 -1.50 45.90 -19.49
C TRP A 1072 -1.59 47.00 -20.56
N THR A 1073 -2.75 47.64 -20.70
CA THR A 1073 -3.02 48.61 -21.78
C THR A 1073 -2.18 49.88 -21.67
N TYR A 1074 -2.00 50.43 -20.47
CA TYR A 1074 -1.36 51.74 -20.28
C TYR A 1074 0.10 51.67 -19.84
N MET A 1075 0.61 50.51 -19.41
CA MET A 1075 2.00 50.37 -18.94
C MET A 1075 2.76 49.29 -19.71
N PHE A 1076 2.42 48.01 -19.56
CA PHE A 1076 3.22 46.92 -20.16
C PHE A 1076 3.18 46.92 -21.68
N LYS A 1077 2.01 47.05 -22.31
CA LYS A 1077 1.87 47.05 -23.78
C LYS A 1077 2.69 48.19 -24.41
N PRO A 1078 2.61 49.46 -23.97
CA PRO A 1078 3.48 50.53 -24.47
C PRO A 1078 4.98 50.24 -24.32
N ILE A 1079 5.41 49.71 -23.17
CA ILE A 1079 6.82 49.36 -22.93
C ILE A 1079 7.29 48.27 -23.91
N LEU A 1080 6.50 47.19 -24.05
CA LEU A 1080 6.80 46.10 -24.97
C LEU A 1080 6.79 46.56 -26.43
N GLN A 1081 5.85 47.45 -26.79
CA GLN A 1081 5.82 48.09 -28.11
C GLN A 1081 7.08 48.92 -28.37
N GLN A 1082 7.54 49.69 -27.39
CA GLN A 1082 8.77 50.49 -27.53
C GLN A 1082 10.01 49.59 -27.64
N GLN A 1083 10.09 48.52 -26.84
CA GLN A 1083 11.16 47.52 -26.94
C GLN A 1083 11.15 46.84 -28.31
N HIS A 1084 9.98 46.39 -28.78
CA HIS A 1084 9.83 45.78 -30.08
C HIS A 1084 10.20 46.75 -31.20
N ALA A 1085 9.79 48.02 -31.13
CA ALA A 1085 10.18 49.05 -32.11
C ALA A 1085 11.70 49.27 -32.15
N ARG A 1086 12.39 49.23 -31.00
CA ARG A 1086 13.87 49.30 -30.94
C ARG A 1086 14.52 48.08 -31.60
N VAL A 1087 14.02 46.89 -31.32
CA VAL A 1087 14.52 45.65 -31.92
C VAL A 1087 14.26 45.64 -33.42
N LEU A 1088 13.08 46.08 -33.86
CA LEU A 1088 12.72 46.20 -35.27
C LEU A 1088 13.60 47.20 -36.01
N LYS A 1089 13.88 48.36 -35.41
CA LYS A 1089 14.85 49.33 -35.96
C LYS A 1089 16.26 48.76 -36.10
N LYS A 1090 16.68 47.90 -35.15
CA LYS A 1090 18.02 47.31 -35.13
C LYS A 1090 18.19 46.13 -36.10
N LYS A 1091 17.20 45.25 -36.21
CA LYS A 1091 17.32 43.96 -36.90
C LYS A 1091 16.48 43.86 -38.17
N GLY A 1092 15.50 44.74 -38.37
CA GLY A 1092 14.46 44.59 -39.39
C GLY A 1092 13.56 43.38 -39.14
N TRP A 1093 12.51 43.23 -39.94
CA TRP A 1093 11.60 42.08 -39.85
C TRP A 1093 12.33 40.75 -40.11
N ASP A 1094 13.21 40.71 -41.11
CA ASP A 1094 13.92 39.49 -41.48
C ASP A 1094 14.90 39.03 -40.39
N GLY A 1095 15.56 39.96 -39.70
CA GLY A 1095 16.44 39.62 -38.58
C GLY A 1095 15.67 39.05 -37.39
N ILE A 1096 14.51 39.64 -37.06
CA ILE A 1096 13.64 39.11 -36.00
C ILE A 1096 13.09 37.73 -36.38
N TYR A 1097 12.64 37.56 -37.64
CA TYR A 1097 12.14 36.29 -38.14
C TYR A 1097 13.17 35.18 -38.02
N LYS A 1098 14.43 35.45 -38.40
CA LYS A 1098 15.55 34.50 -38.26
C LYS A 1098 15.77 34.08 -36.80
N ASP A 1099 15.68 35.03 -35.85
CA ASP A 1099 15.79 34.71 -34.43
C ASP A 1099 14.64 33.79 -33.97
N VAL A 1100 13.40 34.11 -34.38
CA VAL A 1100 12.21 33.29 -34.05
C VAL A 1100 12.34 31.87 -34.61
N LEU A 1101 12.76 31.72 -35.86
CA LEU A 1101 13.00 30.40 -36.46
C LEU A 1101 14.07 29.62 -35.67
N LYS A 1102 15.18 30.27 -35.31
CA LYS A 1102 16.25 29.65 -34.53
C LYS A 1102 15.77 29.18 -33.15
N GLU A 1103 14.92 29.95 -32.49
CA GLU A 1103 14.28 29.54 -31.23
C GLU A 1103 13.32 28.36 -31.45
N GLN A 1104 12.53 28.39 -32.52
CA GLN A 1104 11.59 27.33 -32.87
C GLN A 1104 12.29 26.01 -33.19
N GLU A 1105 13.43 26.03 -33.89
CA GLU A 1105 14.27 24.85 -34.15
C GLU A 1105 14.85 24.26 -32.87
N LYS A 1106 15.23 25.13 -31.92
CA LYS A 1106 15.81 24.72 -30.63
C LYS A 1106 14.77 24.23 -29.61
N MET A 1107 13.49 24.45 -29.85
CA MET A 1107 12.43 24.28 -28.86
C MET A 1107 12.28 22.84 -28.35
N ASN A 1108 12.46 21.85 -29.23
CA ASN A 1108 12.36 20.42 -28.88
C ASN A 1108 13.69 19.70 -29.04
N THR A 1109 14.79 20.41 -28.79
CA THR A 1109 16.12 19.81 -28.71
C THR A 1109 16.45 19.54 -27.24
N PHE A 1110 16.64 18.26 -26.92
CA PHE A 1110 16.94 17.81 -25.56
C PHE A 1110 18.40 17.36 -25.50
N GLU A 1111 19.23 18.09 -24.77
CA GLU A 1111 20.64 17.75 -24.60
C GLU A 1111 20.81 16.42 -23.86
N GLY A 1112 21.69 15.55 -24.40
CA GLY A 1112 22.03 14.28 -23.77
C GLY A 1112 21.08 13.10 -24.03
N LEU A 1113 20.00 13.29 -24.80
CA LEU A 1113 19.14 12.20 -25.32
C LEU A 1113 19.68 11.55 -26.59
#